data_AF-A0AAV9MQ04-F1
#
_entry.id   AF-A0AAV9MQ04-F1
#
_cell.length_a   1.000
_cell.length_b   1.000
_cell.length_c   1.000
_cell.angle_alpha   90.00
_cell.angle_beta   90.00
_cell.angle_gamma   90.00
#
_symmetry.space_group_name_H-M   'P 1'
#
loop_
_entity.id
_entity.type
_entity.pdbx_description
1 polymer ?
#
loop_
_entity_poly.entity_id
_entity_poly.type
_entity_poly.pdbx_seq_one_letter_code
_entity_poly.pdbx_strand_id
1 'polypeptide(L)'
;MLRLESAQNRVIVSCWLVLDENLGYLYWISAMHRVASAGNTSNSVRPRKEKRLTYVLNDADDTKHCAGVNSLAVLKSPATDGCEYLFTGSRDGTLKRWALAEDGATCSATFESHVDWVNDAVLTGSNTLVSCSSDTTVKVWNGLSEGSCIKTLRQHSDYVTSLASAEKNSNVIASAGLGGEVFIWDLEAALTPTSKSGDATEEDCSNGVNGSGSSLPMTSIRPISSGNNISLQAHSQAYIPVTAKGHKESVYALAMNESGSLLVSGGTEKVVRVWDPRTGSKTMKLKGHTDNIRALLIDSTGRFCISGSSDSMIRLWDLGQQRCVHSYAVHTDSVWSLASTPTFSHVYSGGRDLSLYLTDLATRESVLMCTKEHPILQLALHDDGIWVATTDSSVHRWAAEVCNPQKVFQRGGSFLAGNLSFSRARVSLEGSTPVPVYKEPSLSIPGTPGIVQHEILNNRRHVLTKDTAGTVKLWEITRGTVIHNYGEVSFEKKKEELFEMVSIPAWFTVDTRLGSLAVHLDTPQCFSAEMYSADLHIPGKPEDDKVNLARETLKGLLAHWLAKRKQRFGSQALANGEAPAVKDVPTRNLTASKIEVDGSADNDAAVYPPFEFSAACPPSIITEGSQSGPWRKKITDLDGTEDEKDMPWWVVDCVMNNRLPPRENTKCSFYLHPCEGSPVQILTQGKLSAPRILRIHKVVNYVIEKMVLDKPLDSLNSDGAAGMSGGQVTHPANGGDGIFRTGLKPWQKLKPSIEILCSNQVLSPDMSLATVRAYIWKKPEDLVLNYRVLTSKG
;
A
#
# COMPACT_ATOMS: atom_id res chain seq x y z
N MET A 1 27.45 -7.18 7.83
CA MET A 1 26.80 -5.86 8.03
C MET A 1 27.01 -5.03 6.76
N LEU A 2 26.07 -5.06 5.81
CA LEU A 2 26.15 -4.28 4.56
C LEU A 2 25.11 -3.17 4.60
N ARG A 3 25.57 -1.93 4.54
CA ARG A 3 24.77 -0.69 4.50
C ARG A 3 24.48 -0.38 3.04
N LEU A 4 23.25 -0.62 2.58
CA LEU A 4 22.79 -0.17 1.26
C LEU A 4 22.10 1.18 1.42
N GLU A 5 22.78 2.25 1.03
CA GLU A 5 22.24 3.60 0.97
C GLU A 5 21.48 3.80 -0.35
N SER A 6 20.16 3.92 -0.27
CA SER A 6 19.36 4.49 -1.37
C SER A 6 19.05 5.95 -1.04
N ALA A 7 19.68 6.86 -1.77
CA ALA A 7 19.47 8.29 -1.62
C ALA A 7 18.13 8.70 -2.26
N GLN A 8 17.07 8.81 -1.45
CA GLN A 8 15.96 9.72 -1.74
C GLN A 8 15.24 10.11 -0.44
N ASN A 9 15.15 11.42 -0.21
CA ASN A 9 14.56 12.05 0.96
C ASN A 9 13.11 11.62 1.21
N ARG A 10 12.90 10.73 2.20
CA ARG A 10 11.82 10.70 3.22
C ARG A 10 11.93 9.39 4.01
N VAL A 11 11.99 9.50 5.35
CA VAL A 11 11.95 8.43 6.38
C VAL A 11 12.84 7.21 6.10
N ILE A 12 13.98 7.11 6.79
CA ILE A 12 14.77 5.87 6.80
C ILE A 12 14.08 4.88 7.75
N VAL A 13 13.30 3.94 7.19
CA VAL A 13 13.04 2.67 7.89
C VAL A 13 14.37 1.92 7.85
N SER A 14 15.09 1.92 8.97
CA SER A 14 16.32 1.14 9.09
C SER A 14 15.92 -0.32 9.31
N CYS A 15 15.82 -1.08 8.23
CA CYS A 15 15.64 -2.52 8.30
C CYS A 15 17.00 -3.17 8.55
N TRP A 16 17.20 -3.70 9.75
CA TRP A 16 18.38 -4.49 10.06
C TRP A 16 18.13 -5.93 9.62
N LEU A 17 18.96 -6.39 8.69
CA LEU A 17 19.12 -7.81 8.38
C LEU A 17 20.15 -8.36 9.37
N VAL A 18 19.69 -9.01 10.43
CA VAL A 18 20.57 -9.71 11.37
C VAL A 18 20.68 -11.15 10.91
N LEU A 19 21.86 -11.53 10.41
CA LEU A 19 22.28 -12.91 10.29
C LEU A 19 22.73 -13.36 11.68
N ASP A 20 21.97 -14.26 12.31
CA ASP A 20 22.49 -15.05 13.44
C ASP A 20 23.20 -16.28 12.86
N GLU A 21 24.54 -16.28 12.89
CA GLU A 21 25.36 -17.39 12.39
C GLU A 21 25.13 -18.71 13.14
N ASN A 22 24.45 -18.70 14.29
CA ASN A 22 24.15 -19.92 15.05
C ASN A 22 22.76 -20.53 14.80
N LEU A 23 21.82 -19.79 14.19
CA LEU A 23 20.42 -20.23 14.05
C LEU A 23 19.89 -20.22 12.61
N GLY A 24 20.57 -19.62 11.63
CA GLY A 24 20.22 -19.76 10.21
C GLY A 24 18.91 -19.05 9.77
N TYR A 25 18.28 -18.23 10.62
CA TYR A 25 17.05 -17.50 10.30
C TYR A 25 17.31 -16.00 10.02
N LEU A 26 16.59 -15.44 9.03
CA LEU A 26 16.54 -14.00 8.72
C LEU A 26 15.43 -13.34 9.56
N TYR A 27 15.77 -12.40 10.44
CA TYR A 27 14.78 -11.57 11.13
C TYR A 27 14.82 -10.11 10.65
N TRP A 28 13.63 -9.53 10.42
CA TRP A 28 13.47 -8.10 10.20
C TRP A 28 13.28 -7.39 11.54
N ILE A 29 14.29 -6.64 12.00
CA ILE A 29 14.15 -5.72 13.13
C ILE A 29 13.96 -4.32 12.56
N SER A 30 12.75 -3.78 12.69
CA SER A 30 12.46 -2.38 12.35
C SER A 30 12.50 -1.54 13.62
N ALA A 31 13.45 -0.61 13.68
CA ALA A 31 13.44 0.48 14.65
C ALA A 31 12.99 1.75 13.92
N MET A 32 11.86 2.34 14.34
CA MET A 32 11.40 3.63 13.84
C MET A 32 12.26 4.74 14.44
N HIS A 33 13.16 5.31 13.63
CA HIS A 33 13.96 6.48 14.03
C HIS A 33 13.68 7.68 13.12
N ARG A 34 13.52 8.84 13.74
CA ARG A 34 13.43 10.13 13.08
C ARG A 34 14.80 10.55 12.56
N VAL A 35 14.94 10.75 11.26
CA VAL A 35 16.06 11.54 10.70
C VAL A 35 15.58 12.99 10.59
N ALA A 36 16.26 13.91 11.25
CA ALA A 36 15.94 15.33 11.21
C ALA A 36 16.17 15.88 9.79
N SER A 37 15.11 16.36 9.14
CA SER A 37 15.20 17.11 7.89
C SER A 37 15.21 18.60 8.21
N ALA A 38 16.36 19.26 8.02
CA ALA A 38 16.43 20.71 7.98
C ALA A 38 15.70 21.21 6.72
N GLY A 39 14.67 22.05 6.90
CA GLY A 39 13.91 22.62 5.80
C GLY A 39 14.71 23.72 5.09
N ASN A 40 15.08 23.49 3.83
CA ASN A 40 15.49 24.55 2.92
C ASN A 40 14.29 24.92 2.04
N THR A 41 13.69 26.07 2.33
CA THR A 41 12.68 26.72 1.50
C THR A 41 13.35 27.42 0.33
N SER A 42 13.32 26.80 -0.85
CA SER A 42 13.54 27.50 -2.12
C SER A 42 12.40 27.18 -3.07
N ASN A 43 11.67 28.22 -3.47
CA ASN A 43 10.56 28.19 -4.41
C ASN A 43 10.94 27.49 -5.71
N SER A 44 10.45 26.27 -5.89
CA SER A 44 10.37 25.58 -7.18
C SER A 44 8.90 25.21 -7.36
N VAL A 45 8.25 25.81 -8.36
CA VAL A 45 6.92 25.41 -8.82
C VAL A 45 7.07 24.04 -9.48
N ARG A 46 7.10 22.99 -8.66
CA ARG A 46 6.99 21.61 -9.15
C ARG A 46 5.54 21.42 -9.62
N PRO A 47 5.30 20.85 -10.82
CA PRO A 47 3.95 20.45 -11.20
C PRO A 47 3.39 19.53 -10.11
N ARG A 48 2.13 19.75 -9.74
CA ARG A 48 1.44 18.97 -8.71
C ARG A 48 1.50 17.50 -9.14
N LYS A 49 2.24 16.67 -8.41
CA LYS A 49 2.41 15.25 -8.75
C LYS A 49 1.02 14.61 -8.81
N GLU A 50 0.68 14.03 -9.95
CA GLU A 50 -0.60 13.33 -10.09
C GLU A 50 -0.65 12.14 -9.12
N LYS A 51 -1.88 11.79 -8.73
CA LYS A 51 -2.12 10.73 -7.76
C LYS A 51 -1.80 9.37 -8.35
N ARG A 52 -1.19 8.52 -7.53
CA ARG A 52 -0.89 7.12 -7.84
C ARG A 52 -2.13 6.25 -7.65
N LEU A 53 -2.29 5.24 -8.50
CA LEU A 53 -3.18 4.11 -8.25
C LEU A 53 -2.34 2.91 -7.83
N THR A 54 -2.73 2.22 -6.76
CA THR A 54 -2.09 0.98 -6.33
C THR A 54 -3.12 -0.13 -6.28
N TYR A 55 -2.74 -1.35 -6.67
CA TYR A 55 -3.54 -2.54 -6.38
C TYR A 55 -2.70 -3.59 -5.66
N VAL A 56 -3.30 -4.26 -4.69
CA VAL A 56 -2.66 -5.23 -3.81
C VAL A 56 -3.11 -6.63 -4.21
N LEU A 57 -2.14 -7.49 -4.49
CA LEU A 57 -2.34 -8.88 -4.87
C LEU A 57 -2.08 -9.80 -3.68
N ASN A 58 -3.04 -10.68 -3.40
CA ASN A 58 -2.98 -11.69 -2.36
C ASN A 58 -3.05 -13.08 -3.01
N ASP A 59 -2.07 -13.93 -2.73
CA ASP A 59 -2.07 -15.36 -3.08
C ASP A 59 -2.39 -16.24 -1.87
N ALA A 60 -2.52 -15.62 -0.71
CA ALA A 60 -2.80 -16.27 0.55
C ALA A 60 -4.29 -16.24 0.87
N ASP A 61 -4.69 -17.12 1.79
CA ASP A 61 -5.98 -17.13 2.44
C ASP A 61 -6.24 -15.77 3.10
N ASP A 62 -7.11 -14.96 2.48
CA ASP A 62 -7.45 -13.61 2.93
C ASP A 62 -8.15 -13.58 4.29
N THR A 63 -8.45 -14.74 4.88
CA THR A 63 -8.93 -14.84 6.26
C THR A 63 -7.81 -14.76 7.30
N LYS A 64 -6.54 -14.91 6.92
CA LYS A 64 -5.38 -14.89 7.81
C LYS A 64 -4.54 -13.64 7.62
N HIS A 65 -3.81 -13.23 8.65
CA HIS A 65 -2.82 -12.18 8.53
C HIS A 65 -1.60 -12.68 7.74
N CYS A 66 -0.95 -11.79 6.99
CA CYS A 66 0.29 -12.10 6.26
C CYS A 66 1.52 -11.33 6.79
N ALA A 67 1.33 -10.56 7.86
CA ALA A 67 2.40 -9.81 8.52
C ALA A 67 2.17 -9.76 10.04
N GLY A 68 3.19 -9.30 10.78
CA GLY A 68 3.17 -9.25 12.23
C GLY A 68 1.97 -8.49 12.82
N VAL A 69 1.44 -8.98 13.94
CA VAL A 69 0.28 -8.39 14.61
C VAL A 69 0.75 -7.39 15.67
N ASN A 70 0.35 -6.13 15.54
CA ASN A 70 0.76 -5.05 16.45
C ASN A 70 -0.24 -4.86 17.61
N SER A 71 -1.52 -5.19 17.43
CA SER A 71 -2.54 -4.90 18.43
C SER A 71 -3.54 -6.03 18.63
N LEU A 72 -4.04 -6.13 19.85
CA LEU A 72 -5.01 -7.12 20.32
C LEU A 72 -6.08 -6.40 21.14
N ALA A 73 -7.35 -6.63 20.84
CA ALA A 73 -8.46 -6.16 21.66
C ALA A 73 -9.51 -7.27 21.81
N VAL A 74 -10.01 -7.49 23.02
CA VAL A 74 -10.94 -8.60 23.30
C VAL A 74 -12.29 -8.05 23.69
N LEU A 75 -13.34 -8.49 23.00
CA LEU A 75 -14.74 -8.18 23.32
C LEU A 75 -15.35 -9.35 24.07
N LYS A 76 -15.66 -9.13 25.36
CA LYS A 76 -16.41 -10.07 26.18
C LYS A 76 -17.91 -9.90 25.94
N SER A 77 -18.61 -10.99 25.67
CA SER A 77 -20.06 -10.96 25.51
C SER A 77 -20.75 -10.75 26.86
N PRO A 78 -21.74 -9.83 26.96
CA PRO A 78 -22.60 -9.75 28.13
C PRO A 78 -23.59 -10.94 28.13
N ALA A 79 -23.13 -12.08 28.63
CA ALA A 79 -23.89 -13.18 29.24
C ALA A 79 -25.16 -13.78 28.55
N THR A 80 -25.52 -13.48 27.31
CA THR A 80 -26.72 -14.10 26.69
C THR A 80 -26.56 -14.69 25.28
N ASP A 81 -25.46 -14.45 24.57
CA ASP A 81 -25.27 -14.98 23.19
C ASP A 81 -23.94 -15.72 22.94
N GLY A 82 -23.19 -16.05 24.01
CA GLY A 82 -22.15 -17.10 24.02
C GLY A 82 -20.86 -16.88 23.20
N CYS A 83 -20.79 -15.94 22.26
CA CYS A 83 -19.62 -15.75 21.39
C CYS A 83 -18.74 -14.58 21.85
N GLU A 84 -17.49 -14.88 22.18
CA GLU A 84 -16.44 -13.88 22.44
C GLU A 84 -15.65 -13.58 21.16
N TYR A 85 -15.16 -12.35 21.03
CA TYR A 85 -14.40 -11.94 19.86
C TYR A 85 -13.02 -11.41 20.24
N LEU A 86 -11.99 -11.87 19.52
CA LEU A 86 -10.68 -11.26 19.50
C LEU A 86 -10.53 -10.41 18.24
N PHE A 87 -10.08 -9.18 18.40
CA PHE A 87 -9.70 -8.29 17.31
C PHE A 87 -8.18 -8.21 17.23
N THR A 88 -7.64 -8.35 16.02
CA THR A 88 -6.20 -8.28 15.76
C THR A 88 -5.93 -7.20 14.72
N GLY A 89 -5.02 -6.27 15.01
CA GLY A 89 -4.53 -5.26 14.07
C GLY A 89 -3.13 -5.60 13.58
N SER A 90 -2.95 -5.68 12.27
CA SER A 90 -1.73 -6.20 11.65
C SER A 90 -0.95 -5.17 10.82
N ARG A 91 0.33 -5.45 10.64
CA ARG A 91 1.23 -4.77 9.69
C ARG A 91 0.86 -5.00 8.23
N ASP A 92 -0.10 -5.87 7.93
CA ASP A 92 -0.67 -6.02 6.57
C ASP A 92 -1.70 -4.93 6.20
N GLY A 93 -1.98 -4.04 7.14
CA GLY A 93 -2.92 -2.93 6.99
C GLY A 93 -4.39 -3.32 7.19
N THR A 94 -4.65 -4.52 7.70
CA THR A 94 -6.01 -4.99 8.00
C THR A 94 -6.24 -5.17 9.50
N LEU A 95 -7.49 -5.05 9.93
CA LEU A 95 -7.92 -5.66 11.20
C LEU A 95 -8.77 -6.90 10.92
N LYS A 96 -8.71 -7.88 11.82
CA LYS A 96 -9.54 -9.08 11.74
C LYS A 96 -10.26 -9.33 13.06
N ARG A 97 -11.49 -9.82 12.95
CA ARG A 97 -12.29 -10.31 14.08
C ARG A 97 -12.31 -11.83 14.05
N TRP A 98 -11.92 -12.44 15.16
CA TRP A 98 -11.91 -13.88 15.37
C TRP A 98 -13.01 -14.25 16.35
N ALA A 99 -13.93 -15.13 15.95
CA ALA A 99 -14.88 -15.74 16.87
C ALA A 99 -14.15 -16.80 17.68
N LEU A 100 -14.16 -16.66 19.00
CA LEU A 100 -13.51 -17.58 19.93
C LEU A 100 -14.48 -18.70 20.30
N ALA A 101 -14.01 -19.94 20.19
CA ALA A 101 -14.67 -21.16 20.64
C ALA A 101 -13.76 -21.90 21.64
N GLU A 102 -14.27 -22.92 22.32
CA GLU A 102 -13.51 -23.66 23.36
C GLU A 102 -12.16 -24.18 22.84
N ASP A 103 -12.13 -24.74 21.62
CA ASP A 103 -10.95 -25.39 21.03
C ASP A 103 -10.35 -24.63 19.82
N GLY A 104 -10.83 -23.43 19.51
CA GLY A 104 -10.50 -22.80 18.23
C GLY A 104 -10.85 -21.32 18.12
N ALA A 105 -10.31 -20.69 17.08
CA ALA A 105 -10.66 -19.34 16.69
C ALA A 105 -10.83 -19.27 15.17
N THR A 106 -11.97 -18.74 14.71
CA THR A 106 -12.29 -18.64 13.28
C THR A 106 -12.43 -17.18 12.85
N CYS A 107 -11.88 -16.83 11.70
CA CYS A 107 -12.02 -15.47 11.17
C CYS A 107 -13.48 -15.22 10.80
N SER A 108 -14.09 -14.24 11.45
CA SER A 108 -15.49 -13.84 11.25
C SER A 108 -15.61 -12.62 10.33
N ALA A 109 -14.67 -11.68 10.37
CA ALA A 109 -14.70 -10.49 9.52
C ALA A 109 -13.29 -9.90 9.31
N THR A 110 -13.08 -9.28 8.15
CA THR A 110 -11.89 -8.47 7.82
C THR A 110 -12.30 -7.01 7.65
N PHE A 111 -11.61 -6.11 8.33
CA PHE A 111 -11.81 -4.66 8.28
C PHE A 111 -10.69 -4.06 7.43
N GLU A 112 -11.01 -3.71 6.19
CA GLU A 112 -10.05 -3.25 5.19
C GLU A 112 -10.33 -1.78 4.83
N SER A 113 -9.49 -0.87 5.32
CA SER A 113 -9.59 0.56 4.99
C SER A 113 -8.27 1.30 5.22
N HIS A 114 -7.46 0.85 6.17
CA HIS A 114 -6.11 1.37 6.37
C HIS A 114 -5.21 1.00 5.17
N VAL A 115 -4.29 1.91 4.83
CA VAL A 115 -3.36 1.74 3.70
C VAL A 115 -1.93 1.43 4.15
N ASP A 116 -1.71 1.38 5.46
CA ASP A 116 -0.43 1.11 6.10
C ASP A 116 -0.67 0.35 7.41
N TRP A 117 0.40 0.03 8.15
CA TRP A 117 0.33 -0.76 9.37
C TRP A 117 -0.75 -0.26 10.34
N VAL A 118 -1.57 -1.18 10.86
CA VAL A 118 -2.42 -0.91 12.02
C VAL A 118 -1.53 -1.02 13.25
N ASN A 119 -1.39 0.07 14.01
CA ASN A 119 -0.45 0.14 15.14
C ASN A 119 -1.12 -0.18 16.47
N ASP A 120 -2.37 0.26 16.65
CA ASP A 120 -3.14 0.01 17.87
C ASP A 120 -4.63 -0.11 17.55
N ALA A 121 -5.36 -0.84 18.39
CA ALA A 121 -6.81 -0.98 18.32
C ALA A 121 -7.40 -1.14 19.71
N VAL A 122 -8.47 -0.40 20.00
CA VAL A 122 -9.18 -0.45 21.28
C VAL A 122 -10.68 -0.58 21.04
N LEU A 123 -11.34 -1.31 21.93
CA LEU A 123 -12.79 -1.40 21.97
C LEU A 123 -13.34 -0.35 22.93
N THR A 124 -14.43 0.29 22.52
CA THR A 124 -15.21 1.19 23.37
C THR A 124 -16.69 0.83 23.32
N GLY A 125 -17.33 0.88 24.48
CA GLY A 125 -18.75 0.49 24.60
C GLY A 125 -18.96 -0.98 24.25
N SER A 126 -20.12 -1.31 23.67
CA SER A 126 -20.52 -2.68 23.38
C SER A 126 -20.07 -3.19 22.01
N ASN A 127 -19.82 -2.30 21.04
CA ASN A 127 -19.56 -2.71 19.65
C ASN A 127 -18.67 -1.75 18.85
N THR A 128 -18.15 -0.66 19.45
CA THR A 128 -17.35 0.31 18.70
C THR A 128 -15.89 -0.09 18.78
N LEU A 129 -15.27 -0.28 17.62
CA LEU A 129 -13.83 -0.54 17.51
C LEU A 129 -13.17 0.74 17.00
N VAL A 130 -12.05 1.12 17.59
CA VAL A 130 -11.23 2.24 17.11
C VAL A 130 -9.83 1.72 16.83
N SER A 131 -9.29 2.06 15.67
CA SER A 131 -7.93 1.70 15.27
C SER A 131 -7.12 2.91 14.86
N CYS A 132 -5.80 2.81 14.99
CA CYS A 132 -4.87 3.82 14.53
C CYS A 132 -3.78 3.20 13.65
N SER A 133 -3.21 4.00 12.74
CA SER A 133 -2.32 3.48 11.71
C SER A 133 -1.18 4.43 11.35
N SER A 134 -0.15 3.84 10.75
CA SER A 134 0.94 4.54 10.08
C SER A 134 0.48 5.32 8.83
N ASP A 135 -0.78 5.17 8.40
CA ASP A 135 -1.39 6.01 7.35
C ASP A 135 -1.84 7.40 7.85
N THR A 136 -1.43 7.77 9.07
CA THR A 136 -1.74 9.02 9.79
C THR A 136 -3.22 9.17 10.18
N THR A 137 -4.02 8.10 10.13
CA THR A 137 -5.44 8.16 10.48
C THR A 137 -5.80 7.39 11.72
N VAL A 138 -6.89 7.83 12.35
CA VAL A 138 -7.65 7.05 13.34
C VAL A 138 -8.99 6.71 12.70
N LYS A 139 -9.39 5.44 12.74
CA LYS A 139 -10.65 4.97 12.15
C LYS A 139 -11.57 4.41 13.23
N VAL A 140 -12.85 4.72 13.10
CA VAL A 140 -13.93 4.22 13.96
C VAL A 140 -14.75 3.24 13.14
N TRP A 141 -15.02 2.07 13.71
CA TRP A 141 -15.66 0.94 13.05
C TRP A 141 -16.82 0.41 13.88
N ASN A 142 -17.81 -0.17 13.20
CA ASN A 142 -18.76 -1.04 13.89
C ASN A 142 -18.11 -2.43 14.01
N GLY A 143 -17.61 -2.75 15.20
CA GLY A 143 -16.89 -3.98 15.50
C GLY A 143 -17.71 -5.26 15.33
N LEU A 144 -19.05 -5.18 15.31
CA LEU A 144 -19.94 -6.32 15.06
C LEU A 144 -20.40 -6.43 13.58
N SER A 145 -20.11 -5.42 12.75
CA SER A 145 -20.40 -5.46 11.32
C SER A 145 -19.39 -6.30 10.52
N GLU A 146 -19.64 -6.49 9.23
CA GLU A 146 -18.72 -7.13 8.27
C GLU A 146 -17.66 -6.16 7.73
N GLY A 147 -17.00 -5.38 8.60
CA GLY A 147 -15.87 -4.54 8.19
C GLY A 147 -16.16 -3.06 7.91
N SER A 148 -17.36 -2.55 8.26
CA SER A 148 -17.75 -1.18 7.91
C SER A 148 -17.03 -0.11 8.74
N CYS A 149 -16.32 0.78 8.05
CA CYS A 149 -15.70 1.97 8.63
C CYS A 149 -16.73 3.10 8.74
N ILE A 150 -17.03 3.54 9.97
CA ILE A 150 -17.99 4.61 10.27
C ILE A 150 -17.37 5.99 9.99
N LYS A 151 -16.14 6.21 10.46
CA LYS A 151 -15.48 7.52 10.39
C LYS A 151 -13.97 7.38 10.26
N THR A 152 -13.35 8.24 9.46
CA THR A 152 -11.89 8.42 9.43
C THR A 152 -11.54 9.81 9.95
N LEU A 153 -10.70 9.86 10.99
CA LEU A 153 -10.22 11.07 11.66
C LEU A 153 -8.77 11.33 11.19
N ARG A 154 -8.47 12.57 10.81
CA ARG A 154 -7.24 12.93 10.05
C ARG A 154 -6.46 14.10 10.67
N GLN A 155 -6.57 14.31 11.99
CA GLN A 155 -5.89 15.41 12.67
C GLN A 155 -4.39 15.16 12.89
N HIS A 156 -3.93 13.91 12.93
CA HIS A 156 -2.51 13.61 13.09
C HIS A 156 -1.72 13.94 11.83
N SER A 157 -0.54 14.52 12.04
CA SER A 157 0.37 14.93 10.97
C SER A 157 1.39 13.85 10.57
N ASP A 158 1.52 12.80 11.38
CA ASP A 158 2.47 11.69 11.24
C ASP A 158 1.83 10.37 11.73
N TYR A 159 2.59 9.28 11.77
CA TYR A 159 2.10 7.95 12.15
C TYR A 159 1.46 7.98 13.53
N VAL A 160 0.26 7.42 13.65
CA VAL A 160 -0.44 7.28 14.93
C VAL A 160 -0.04 5.94 15.52
N THR A 161 0.54 5.95 16.72
CA THR A 161 1.26 4.80 17.29
C THR A 161 0.51 4.09 18.41
N SER A 162 -0.37 4.80 19.13
CA SER A 162 -1.05 4.24 20.30
C SER A 162 -2.41 4.89 20.53
N LEU A 163 -3.32 4.11 21.09
CA LEU A 163 -4.66 4.48 21.54
C LEU A 163 -4.81 4.20 23.05
N ALA A 164 -5.73 4.91 23.68
CA ALA A 164 -6.21 4.58 25.02
C ALA A 164 -7.70 4.88 25.11
N SER A 165 -8.46 4.02 25.79
CA SER A 165 -9.88 4.21 26.05
C SER A 165 -10.17 4.16 27.55
N ALA A 166 -11.26 4.83 27.96
CA ALA A 166 -11.83 4.67 29.29
C ALA A 166 -12.89 3.57 29.26
N GLU A 167 -12.71 2.52 30.07
CA GLU A 167 -13.63 1.37 30.09
C GLU A 167 -15.05 1.76 30.53
N LYS A 168 -15.19 2.63 31.54
CA LYS A 168 -16.49 3.09 32.04
C LYS A 168 -17.06 4.27 31.26
N ASN A 169 -16.23 4.95 30.47
CA ASN A 169 -16.64 6.08 29.65
C ASN A 169 -16.32 5.79 28.17
N SER A 170 -17.20 5.02 27.54
CA SER A 170 -17.06 4.58 26.15
C SER A 170 -16.98 5.72 25.13
N ASN A 171 -17.32 6.94 25.53
CA ASN A 171 -17.30 8.09 24.65
C ASN A 171 -15.91 8.70 24.49
N VAL A 172 -15.01 8.51 25.47
CA VAL A 172 -13.70 9.18 25.49
C VAL A 172 -12.59 8.23 25.08
N ILE A 173 -11.86 8.61 24.03
CA ILE A 173 -10.64 7.94 23.60
C ILE A 173 -9.49 8.95 23.48
N ALA A 174 -8.26 8.47 23.58
CA ALA A 174 -7.07 9.23 23.26
C ALA A 174 -6.26 8.53 22.17
N SER A 175 -5.57 9.32 21.36
CA SER A 175 -4.65 8.84 20.32
C SER A 175 -3.39 9.67 20.33
N ALA A 176 -2.24 9.04 20.11
CA ALA A 176 -0.97 9.72 20.01
C ALA A 176 -0.13 9.20 18.84
N GLY A 177 0.80 10.04 18.38
CA GLY A 177 1.63 9.72 17.22
C GLY A 177 3.05 10.24 17.29
N LEU A 178 3.80 9.95 16.21
CA LEU A 178 5.21 10.31 16.07
C LEU A 178 5.45 11.82 15.98
N GLY A 179 4.43 12.59 15.59
CA GLY A 179 4.46 14.06 15.60
C GLY A 179 4.52 14.68 17.00
N GLY A 180 4.39 13.88 18.06
CA GLY A 180 4.29 14.35 19.45
C GLY A 180 2.89 14.85 19.81
N GLU A 181 1.93 14.68 18.91
CA GLU A 181 0.54 15.06 19.06
C GLU A 181 -0.18 14.02 19.94
N VAL A 182 -1.00 14.51 20.87
CA VAL A 182 -1.90 13.70 21.67
C VAL A 182 -3.28 14.35 21.59
N PHE A 183 -4.22 13.65 20.97
CA PHE A 183 -5.61 14.08 20.83
C PHE A 183 -6.52 13.23 21.69
N ILE A 184 -7.47 13.89 22.36
CA ILE A 184 -8.55 13.27 23.12
C ILE A 184 -9.84 13.55 22.36
N TRP A 185 -10.57 12.48 22.07
CA TRP A 185 -11.76 12.49 21.25
C TRP A 185 -12.98 12.13 22.09
N ASP A 186 -14.06 12.83 21.79
CA ASP A 186 -15.43 12.55 22.17
C ASP A 186 -16.06 11.90 20.93
N LEU A 187 -16.30 10.59 21.00
CA LEU A 187 -16.76 9.80 19.86
C LEU A 187 -18.16 10.21 19.40
N GLU A 188 -19.09 10.43 20.32
CA GLU A 188 -20.44 10.89 20.01
C GLU A 188 -20.39 12.22 19.25
N ALA A 189 -19.63 13.20 19.77
CA ALA A 189 -19.47 14.48 19.10
C ALA A 189 -18.76 14.36 17.73
N ALA A 190 -17.73 13.52 17.62
CA ALA A 190 -17.01 13.29 16.36
C ALA A 190 -17.85 12.57 15.29
N LEU A 191 -18.84 11.78 15.72
CA LEU A 191 -19.75 11.02 14.86
C LEU A 191 -21.00 11.82 14.45
N THR A 192 -21.33 12.92 15.15
CA THR A 192 -22.47 13.77 14.76
C THR A 192 -22.35 14.27 13.30
N PRO A 193 -23.39 14.10 12.45
CA PRO A 193 -23.35 14.58 11.08
C PRO A 193 -23.30 16.10 11.01
N THR A 194 -22.29 16.66 10.36
CA THR A 194 -22.28 18.09 10.02
C THR A 194 -23.25 18.33 8.87
N SER A 195 -24.44 18.90 9.13
CA SER A 195 -25.36 19.30 8.07
C SER A 195 -24.71 20.39 7.20
N LYS A 196 -24.43 20.09 5.93
CA LYS A 196 -24.12 21.10 4.91
C LYS A 196 -25.45 21.62 4.36
N SER A 197 -25.80 22.88 4.61
CA SER A 197 -26.83 23.56 3.82
C SER A 197 -26.25 23.92 2.45
N GLY A 198 -26.89 23.47 1.38
CA GLY A 198 -26.52 23.78 0.00
C GLY A 198 -27.11 25.11 -0.50
N ASP A 199 -26.28 25.76 -1.31
CA ASP A 199 -26.51 26.71 -2.41
C ASP A 199 -27.26 28.06 -2.28
N ALA A 200 -26.53 29.05 -2.84
CA ALA A 200 -26.90 30.34 -3.44
C ALA A 200 -27.50 31.42 -2.52
N THR A 201 -27.03 32.67 -2.53
CA THR A 201 -26.60 33.51 -3.66
C THR A 201 -25.46 34.46 -3.27
N GLU A 202 -24.53 34.67 -4.20
CA GLU A 202 -23.69 35.87 -4.21
C GLU A 202 -24.59 37.09 -4.41
N GLU A 203 -24.60 38.01 -3.45
CA GLU A 203 -24.92 39.41 -3.70
C GLU A 203 -23.76 40.27 -3.18
N ASP A 204 -23.19 41.03 -4.10
CA ASP A 204 -22.23 42.10 -3.89
C ASP A 204 -22.77 43.15 -2.90
N CYS A 205 -21.91 43.67 -2.01
CA CYS A 205 -21.53 45.09 -2.02
C CYS A 205 -20.65 45.52 -0.82
N SER A 206 -19.48 46.09 -1.19
CA SER A 206 -18.84 47.32 -0.68
C SER A 206 -18.25 47.46 0.74
N ASN A 207 -16.92 47.66 0.73
CA ASN A 207 -16.10 48.67 1.41
C ASN A 207 -16.31 49.00 2.90
N GLY A 208 -15.21 48.90 3.67
CA GLY A 208 -15.03 49.70 4.89
C GLY A 208 -13.84 49.30 5.74
N VAL A 209 -12.77 50.11 5.68
CA VAL A 209 -11.51 50.00 6.43
C VAL A 209 -11.66 50.50 7.89
N ASN A 210 -10.76 50.00 8.77
CA ASN A 210 -10.41 50.39 10.16
C ASN A 210 -10.80 49.32 11.19
N GLY A 211 -9.99 48.88 12.16
CA GLY A 211 -8.72 49.37 12.67
C GLY A 211 -8.72 49.28 14.22
N SER A 212 -7.80 48.48 14.78
CA SER A 212 -7.34 48.45 16.18
C SER A 212 -8.24 47.86 17.29
N GLY A 213 -7.62 47.18 18.27
CA GLY A 213 -8.23 46.96 19.59
C GLY A 213 -7.78 45.72 20.36
N SER A 214 -6.74 45.89 21.18
CA SER A 214 -6.18 45.04 22.24
C SER A 214 -7.04 43.95 22.93
N SER A 215 -6.32 42.87 23.24
CA SER A 215 -6.51 41.91 24.34
C SER A 215 -6.82 42.52 25.72
N LEU A 216 -7.64 41.84 26.53
CA LEU A 216 -7.31 41.24 27.85
C LEU A 216 -8.57 40.59 28.51
N PRO A 217 -8.40 39.69 29.50
CA PRO A 217 -9.35 38.62 29.84
C PRO A 217 -10.26 38.97 31.03
N MET A 218 -11.37 38.24 31.19
CA MET A 218 -12.11 38.26 32.45
C MET A 218 -12.60 36.87 32.87
N THR A 219 -12.08 36.45 34.02
CA THR A 219 -12.55 35.41 34.92
C THR A 219 -13.89 35.78 35.56
N SER A 220 -14.86 34.86 35.65
CA SER A 220 -15.66 34.63 36.87
C SER A 220 -16.62 33.44 36.69
N ILE A 221 -16.96 32.80 37.80
CA ILE A 221 -17.74 31.56 37.94
C ILE A 221 -19.12 31.90 38.54
N ARG A 222 -20.14 31.07 38.19
CA ARG A 222 -21.38 30.65 38.93
C ARG A 222 -22.68 31.42 38.58
N PRO A 223 -23.91 30.87 38.83
CA PRO A 223 -24.38 29.47 39.04
C PRO A 223 -25.63 29.11 38.19
N ILE A 224 -26.19 27.91 38.42
CA ILE A 224 -27.38 27.32 37.78
C ILE A 224 -28.69 28.06 38.12
N SER A 225 -29.49 28.43 37.11
CA SER A 225 -30.96 28.41 37.16
C SER A 225 -31.58 28.61 35.76
N SER A 226 -32.48 27.68 35.43
CA SER A 226 -33.53 27.63 34.40
C SER A 226 -33.97 28.92 33.67
N GLY A 227 -34.17 28.79 32.35
CA GLY A 227 -35.16 29.59 31.61
C GLY A 227 -34.68 30.13 30.26
N ASN A 228 -35.02 29.42 29.18
CA ASN A 228 -35.07 29.79 27.76
C ASN A 228 -34.65 31.22 27.35
N ASN A 229 -33.62 31.29 26.49
CA ASN A 229 -33.69 31.88 25.14
C ASN A 229 -32.31 31.72 24.45
N ILE A 230 -32.14 30.64 23.71
CA ILE A 230 -30.95 30.42 22.86
C ILE A 230 -31.14 31.24 21.59
N SER A 231 -30.39 32.34 21.49
CA SER A 231 -30.07 32.96 20.20
C SER A 231 -29.14 32.01 19.45
N LEU A 232 -29.65 31.41 18.39
CA LEU A 232 -28.92 30.59 17.44
C LEU A 232 -27.92 31.46 16.66
N GLN A 233 -26.66 31.48 17.09
CA GLN A 233 -25.55 31.68 16.18
C GLN A 233 -25.01 30.31 15.76
N ALA A 234 -25.58 29.77 14.69
CA ALA A 234 -25.07 28.59 14.02
C ALA A 234 -23.81 28.96 13.23
N HIS A 235 -22.66 28.92 13.89
CA HIS A 235 -21.39 28.72 13.22
C HIS A 235 -21.17 27.21 13.13
N SER A 236 -21.23 26.67 11.91
CA SER A 236 -20.96 25.26 11.62
C SER A 236 -19.46 25.00 11.89
N GLN A 237 -19.10 24.78 13.15
CA GLN A 237 -17.74 24.44 13.54
C GLN A 237 -17.54 22.93 13.36
N ALA A 238 -16.58 22.57 12.50
CA ALA A 238 -16.08 21.21 12.43
C ALA A 238 -15.60 20.77 13.84
N TYR A 239 -15.92 19.54 14.23
CA TYR A 239 -15.47 18.97 15.50
C TYR A 239 -13.94 19.05 15.63
N ILE A 240 -13.44 19.59 16.74
CA ILE A 240 -12.01 19.70 17.06
C ILE A 240 -11.74 18.89 18.34
N PRO A 241 -10.85 17.89 18.31
CA PRO A 241 -10.50 17.14 19.52
C PRO A 241 -9.72 17.99 20.52
N VAL A 242 -9.80 17.61 21.80
CA VAL A 242 -8.99 18.24 22.85
C VAL A 242 -7.53 17.85 22.65
N THR A 243 -6.63 18.83 22.62
CA THR A 243 -5.19 18.57 22.41
C THR A 243 -4.43 18.64 23.75
N ALA A 244 -3.79 17.55 24.13
CA ALA A 244 -2.87 17.50 25.28
C ALA A 244 -1.49 18.07 24.89
N LYS A 245 -1.36 19.40 24.94
CA LYS A 245 -0.18 20.13 24.43
C LYS A 245 1.04 19.94 25.33
N GLY A 246 2.11 19.29 24.87
CA GLY A 246 3.41 19.38 25.58
C GLY A 246 4.43 18.29 25.43
N HIS A 247 4.11 17.21 24.72
CA HIS A 247 5.16 16.40 24.10
C HIS A 247 5.81 17.21 22.98
N LYS A 248 7.14 17.17 22.94
CA LYS A 248 7.98 17.77 21.88
C LYS A 248 8.60 16.70 20.98
N GLU A 249 8.48 15.44 21.38
CA GLU A 249 9.01 14.29 20.68
C GLU A 249 7.94 13.21 20.50
N SER A 250 8.29 12.14 19.79
CA SER A 250 7.39 11.06 19.41
C SER A 250 6.84 10.31 20.62
N VAL A 251 5.52 10.11 20.62
CA VAL A 251 4.80 9.33 21.64
C VAL A 251 4.64 7.91 21.12
N TYR A 252 4.87 6.92 22.00
CA TYR A 252 4.81 5.49 21.65
C TYR A 252 3.81 4.72 22.50
N ALA A 253 3.44 5.23 23.67
CA ALA A 253 2.52 4.56 24.58
C ALA A 253 1.51 5.56 25.17
N LEU A 254 0.26 5.13 25.25
CA LEU A 254 -0.82 5.78 25.98
C LEU A 254 -1.50 4.80 26.93
N ALA A 255 -2.04 5.31 28.03
CA ALA A 255 -2.95 4.58 28.90
C ALA A 255 -3.93 5.56 29.55
N MET A 256 -5.16 5.11 29.77
CA MET A 256 -6.21 5.88 30.44
C MET A 256 -6.78 5.04 31.59
N ASN A 257 -7.18 5.68 32.68
CA ASN A 257 -7.86 4.95 33.76
C ASN A 257 -9.32 4.66 33.40
N GLU A 258 -9.95 3.71 34.11
CA GLU A 258 -11.32 3.26 33.82
C GLU A 258 -12.34 4.40 33.74
N SER A 259 -12.20 5.44 34.58
CA SER A 259 -13.12 6.58 34.62
C SER A 259 -12.85 7.65 33.56
N GLY A 260 -11.73 7.59 32.85
CA GLY A 260 -11.32 8.62 31.89
C GLY A 260 -10.87 9.95 32.51
N SER A 261 -10.52 9.96 33.80
CA SER A 261 -10.07 11.16 34.52
C SER A 261 -8.56 11.40 34.44
N LEU A 262 -7.78 10.40 34.06
CA LEU A 262 -6.33 10.49 33.94
C LEU A 262 -5.87 9.85 32.62
N LEU A 263 -5.08 10.59 31.85
CA LEU A 263 -4.37 10.10 30.68
C LEU A 263 -2.87 10.14 30.96
N VAL A 264 -2.20 9.02 30.70
CA VAL A 264 -0.76 8.89 30.83
C VAL A 264 -0.15 8.60 29.46
N SER A 265 1.02 9.17 29.21
CA SER A 265 1.71 9.07 27.92
C SER A 265 3.21 8.91 28.10
N GLY A 266 3.83 8.16 27.20
CA GLY A 266 5.25 7.83 27.21
C GLY A 266 5.80 7.76 25.78
N GLY A 267 7.08 8.08 25.63
CA GLY A 267 7.72 8.13 24.32
C GLY A 267 9.21 8.42 24.42
N THR A 268 9.79 8.98 23.37
CA THR A 268 11.25 9.21 23.27
C THR A 268 11.76 10.29 24.22
N GLU A 269 10.87 11.08 24.81
CA GLU A 269 11.20 12.01 25.90
C GLU A 269 11.65 11.28 27.19
N LYS A 270 11.48 9.94 27.25
CA LYS A 270 11.92 9.06 28.37
C LYS A 270 11.23 9.37 29.70
N VAL A 271 10.09 10.06 29.62
CA VAL A 271 9.36 10.59 30.76
C VAL A 271 7.90 10.24 30.60
N VAL A 272 7.30 9.77 31.69
CA VAL A 272 5.86 9.56 31.80
C VAL A 272 5.19 10.91 32.08
N ARG A 273 4.27 11.33 31.20
CA ARG A 273 3.47 12.55 31.38
C ARG A 273 2.03 12.20 31.71
N VAL A 274 1.46 12.94 32.67
CA VAL A 274 0.09 12.75 33.14
C VAL A 274 -0.74 14.01 32.85
N TRP A 275 -1.95 13.81 32.37
CA TRP A 275 -2.87 14.84 31.91
C TRP A 275 -4.27 14.63 32.49
N ASP A 276 -4.99 15.74 32.65
CA ASP A 276 -6.45 15.72 32.78
C ASP A 276 -7.07 15.69 31.37
N PRO A 277 -7.73 14.58 30.97
CA PRO A 277 -8.29 14.43 29.62
C PRO A 277 -9.39 15.44 29.30
N ARG A 278 -10.13 15.93 30.30
CA ARG A 278 -11.24 16.87 30.09
C ARG A 278 -10.77 18.24 29.66
N THR A 279 -9.60 18.67 30.16
CA THR A 279 -9.06 20.00 29.89
C THR A 279 -7.85 19.99 28.95
N GLY A 280 -7.23 18.82 28.73
CA GLY A 280 -5.94 18.71 28.04
C GLY A 280 -4.77 19.31 28.85
N SER A 281 -4.99 19.62 30.13
CA SER A 281 -3.98 20.28 30.97
C SER A 281 -2.97 19.28 31.52
N LYS A 282 -1.71 19.72 31.62
CA LYS A 282 -0.64 18.94 32.25
C LYS A 282 -0.83 18.89 33.75
N THR A 283 -0.75 17.69 34.31
CA THR A 283 -0.80 17.50 35.76
C THR A 283 0.59 17.16 36.30
N MET A 284 1.31 16.21 35.68
CA MET A 284 2.56 15.68 36.24
C MET A 284 3.61 15.29 35.19
N LYS A 285 4.87 15.23 35.63
CA LYS A 285 6.02 14.77 34.84
C LYS A 285 6.90 13.84 35.67
N LEU A 286 6.90 12.54 35.36
CA LEU A 286 7.66 11.53 36.10
C LEU A 286 8.93 11.13 35.34
N LYS A 287 10.09 11.44 35.93
CA LYS A 287 11.40 11.13 35.35
C LYS A 287 11.98 9.88 35.99
N GLY A 288 12.64 9.05 35.18
CA GLY A 288 13.42 7.92 35.70
C GLY A 288 13.88 6.93 34.63
N HIS A 289 13.10 6.71 33.58
CA HIS A 289 13.55 5.90 32.44
C HIS A 289 14.73 6.53 31.71
N THR A 290 15.61 5.71 31.17
CA THR A 290 16.81 6.14 30.43
C THR A 290 16.66 5.99 28.92
N ASP A 291 15.55 5.44 28.46
CA ASP A 291 15.23 5.27 27.05
C ASP A 291 13.71 5.35 26.77
N ASN A 292 13.31 5.14 25.51
CA ASN A 292 11.94 5.26 25.00
C ASN A 292 10.97 4.33 25.74
N ILE A 293 9.86 4.91 26.21
CA ILE A 293 8.78 4.20 26.90
C ILE A 293 7.79 3.67 25.86
N ARG A 294 7.60 2.35 25.83
CA ARG A 294 6.79 1.67 24.81
C ARG A 294 5.52 1.00 25.33
N ALA A 295 5.41 0.77 26.64
CA ALA A 295 4.21 0.25 27.25
C ALA A 295 3.83 1.06 28.49
N LEU A 296 2.53 1.27 28.68
CA LEU A 296 1.97 1.94 29.85
C LEU A 296 0.69 1.23 30.29
N LEU A 297 0.51 1.10 31.60
CA LEU A 297 -0.72 0.65 32.25
C LEU A 297 -1.03 1.57 33.44
N ILE A 298 -2.31 1.74 33.75
CA ILE A 298 -2.79 2.47 34.94
C ILE A 298 -3.75 1.55 35.68
N ASP A 299 -3.73 1.61 37.01
CA ASP A 299 -4.71 0.90 37.82
C ASP A 299 -6.11 1.54 37.73
N SER A 300 -7.14 0.78 38.11
CA SER A 300 -8.52 1.25 38.08
C SER A 300 -8.76 2.51 38.93
N THR A 301 -7.99 2.67 40.02
CA THR A 301 -8.10 3.84 40.91
C THR A 301 -7.39 5.09 40.38
N GLY A 302 -6.48 4.94 39.40
CA GLY A 302 -5.64 6.03 38.92
C GLY A 302 -4.54 6.45 39.91
N ARG A 303 -4.18 5.60 40.87
CA ARG A 303 -3.12 5.83 41.85
C ARG A 303 -1.76 5.35 41.35
N PHE A 304 -1.73 4.22 40.66
CA PHE A 304 -0.50 3.57 40.24
C PHE A 304 -0.42 3.46 38.72
N CYS A 305 0.79 3.60 38.20
CA CYS A 305 1.08 3.42 36.79
C CYS A 305 2.29 2.49 36.64
N ILE A 306 2.25 1.58 35.67
CA ILE A 306 3.39 0.74 35.29
C ILE A 306 3.84 1.15 33.90
N SER A 307 5.15 1.25 33.70
CA SER A 307 5.75 1.55 32.41
C SER A 307 6.84 0.56 32.02
N GLY A 308 6.82 0.13 30.77
CA GLY A 308 7.84 -0.71 30.14
C GLY A 308 8.63 0.10 29.12
N SER A 309 9.96 -0.05 29.14
CA SER A 309 10.85 0.81 28.35
C SER A 309 11.92 0.02 27.59
N SER A 310 12.47 0.71 26.60
CA SER A 310 13.62 0.28 25.81
C SER A 310 14.91 0.18 26.63
N ASP A 311 14.92 0.74 27.84
CA ASP A 311 16.01 0.60 28.80
C ASP A 311 16.02 -0.76 29.54
N SER A 312 15.26 -1.73 29.04
CA SER A 312 15.05 -3.08 29.57
C SER A 312 14.42 -3.13 30.98
N MET A 313 13.87 -2.02 31.48
CA MET A 313 13.27 -1.95 32.81
C MET A 313 11.76 -1.78 32.75
N ILE A 314 11.10 -2.35 33.75
CA ILE A 314 9.71 -2.05 34.10
C ILE A 314 9.73 -1.16 35.35
N ARG A 315 8.91 -0.12 35.40
CA ARG A 315 8.82 0.77 36.57
C ARG A 315 7.40 0.90 37.07
N LEU A 316 7.23 0.84 38.39
CA LEU A 316 5.99 1.17 39.10
C LEU A 316 6.08 2.60 39.63
N TRP A 317 5.08 3.40 39.33
CA TRP A 317 4.95 4.79 39.73
C TRP A 317 3.75 4.97 40.64
N ASP A 318 3.92 5.74 41.72
CA ASP A 318 2.80 6.26 42.51
C ASP A 318 2.53 7.68 42.03
N LEU A 319 1.35 7.88 41.44
CA LEU A 319 0.92 9.17 40.89
C LEU A 319 0.59 10.18 41.99
N GLY A 320 0.14 9.73 43.16
CA GLY A 320 -0.09 10.61 44.32
C GLY A 320 1.21 11.15 44.91
N GLN A 321 2.24 10.28 45.02
CA GLN A 321 3.57 10.66 45.49
C GLN A 321 4.48 11.26 44.39
N GLN A 322 4.05 11.17 43.12
CA GLN A 322 4.79 11.65 41.94
C GLN A 322 6.22 11.09 41.83
N ARG A 323 6.41 9.82 42.18
CA ARG A 323 7.73 9.17 42.15
C ARG A 323 7.68 7.72 41.70
N CYS A 324 8.82 7.23 41.24
CA CYS A 324 9.03 5.80 41.03
C CYS A 324 9.11 5.10 42.39
N VAL A 325 8.31 4.06 42.58
CA VAL A 325 8.29 3.23 43.80
C VAL A 325 9.26 2.06 43.63
N HIS A 326 9.15 1.33 42.52
CA HIS A 326 9.94 0.15 42.23
C HIS A 326 10.40 0.12 40.77
N SER A 327 11.54 -0.54 40.54
CA SER A 327 12.07 -0.84 39.21
C SER A 327 12.36 -2.34 39.14
N TYR A 328 11.88 -3.02 38.10
CA TYR A 328 11.99 -4.45 37.91
C TYR A 328 12.90 -4.74 36.71
N ALA A 329 14.09 -5.28 36.97
CA ALA A 329 15.03 -5.74 35.96
C ALA A 329 14.79 -7.21 35.61
N VAL A 330 13.80 -7.44 34.74
CA VAL A 330 13.38 -8.79 34.35
C VAL A 330 13.90 -9.16 32.95
N HIS A 331 13.80 -8.21 32.02
CA HIS A 331 14.13 -8.44 30.61
C HIS A 331 15.59 -8.16 30.29
N THR A 332 16.11 -8.85 29.29
CA THR A 332 17.50 -8.70 28.81
C THR A 332 17.64 -7.61 27.74
N ASP A 333 16.52 -7.24 27.13
CA ASP A 333 16.39 -6.21 26.11
C ASP A 333 15.07 -5.43 26.37
N SER A 334 14.69 -4.58 25.44
CA SER A 334 13.56 -3.66 25.49
C SER A 334 12.23 -4.34 25.82
N VAL A 335 11.48 -3.74 26.74
CA VAL A 335 10.09 -4.13 27.07
C VAL A 335 9.13 -3.34 26.19
N TRP A 336 8.26 -4.04 25.45
CA TRP A 336 7.38 -3.44 24.44
C TRP A 336 5.91 -3.53 24.82
N SER A 337 5.52 -4.54 25.58
CA SER A 337 4.13 -4.73 26.00
C SER A 337 4.01 -5.15 27.45
N LEU A 338 2.91 -4.75 28.06
CA LEU A 338 2.53 -5.05 29.43
C LEU A 338 1.05 -5.40 29.47
N ALA A 339 0.68 -6.36 30.33
CA ALA A 339 -0.71 -6.60 30.73
C ALA A 339 -0.76 -6.82 32.24
N SER A 340 -1.80 -6.36 32.92
CA SER A 340 -1.95 -6.55 34.38
C SER A 340 -3.14 -7.44 34.73
N THR A 341 -3.03 -8.15 35.84
CA THR A 341 -4.21 -8.76 36.48
C THR A 341 -5.22 -7.69 36.90
N PRO A 342 -6.54 -7.99 36.99
CA PRO A 342 -7.55 -7.01 37.42
C PRO A 342 -7.29 -6.40 38.80
N THR A 343 -6.62 -7.14 39.70
CA THR A 343 -6.24 -6.66 41.05
C THR A 343 -5.01 -5.74 41.03
N PHE A 344 -4.37 -5.54 39.87
CA PHE A 344 -3.12 -4.81 39.71
C PHE A 344 -1.99 -5.30 40.63
N SER A 345 -2.01 -6.58 41.01
CA SER A 345 -1.02 -7.22 41.88
C SER A 345 0.13 -7.86 41.10
N HIS A 346 -0.16 -8.35 39.90
CA HIS A 346 0.82 -8.97 39.01
C HIS A 346 0.80 -8.33 37.63
N VAL A 347 1.97 -8.33 36.99
CA VAL A 347 2.17 -7.81 35.64
C VAL A 347 2.81 -8.87 34.75
N TYR A 348 2.26 -9.03 33.55
CA TYR A 348 2.83 -9.75 32.44
C TYR A 348 3.63 -8.79 31.58
N SER A 349 4.82 -9.20 31.15
CA SER A 349 5.71 -8.35 30.36
C SER A 349 6.40 -9.12 29.24
N GLY A 350 6.52 -8.47 28.08
CA GLY A 350 7.12 -9.04 26.88
C GLY A 350 7.76 -7.97 26.00
N GLY A 351 8.74 -8.37 25.19
CA GLY A 351 9.36 -7.45 24.25
C GLY A 351 10.39 -8.11 23.33
N ARG A 352 11.51 -7.42 23.15
CA ARG A 352 12.54 -7.77 22.16
C ARG A 352 13.31 -9.04 22.49
N ASP A 353 13.39 -9.42 23.76
CA ASP A 353 14.08 -10.62 24.23
C ASP A 353 13.25 -11.90 24.12
N LEU A 354 12.14 -11.86 23.37
CA LEU A 354 11.28 -12.99 23.00
C LEU A 354 10.57 -13.68 24.18
N SER A 355 10.77 -13.17 25.40
CA SER A 355 10.39 -13.84 26.63
C SER A 355 9.14 -13.21 27.23
N LEU A 356 8.22 -14.05 27.69
CA LEU A 356 7.05 -13.62 28.46
C LEU A 356 7.29 -13.91 29.94
N TYR A 357 7.30 -12.87 30.76
CA TYR A 357 7.43 -13.01 32.22
C TYR A 357 6.13 -12.63 32.93
N LEU A 358 5.92 -13.25 34.09
CA LEU A 358 4.94 -12.83 35.08
C LEU A 358 5.68 -12.37 36.33
N THR A 359 5.36 -11.16 36.81
CA THR A 359 6.02 -10.55 37.98
C THR A 359 5.00 -10.14 39.02
N ASP A 360 5.22 -10.56 40.27
CA ASP A 360 4.49 -10.08 41.44
C ASP A 360 5.05 -8.72 41.87
N LEU A 361 4.18 -7.70 41.93
CA LEU A 361 4.59 -6.32 42.19
C LEU A 361 4.88 -6.05 43.68
N ALA A 362 4.40 -6.89 44.58
CA ALA A 362 4.63 -6.78 46.01
C ALA A 362 5.92 -7.48 46.43
N THR A 363 6.11 -8.74 46.02
CA THR A 363 7.29 -9.54 46.37
C THR A 363 8.48 -9.25 45.45
N ARG A 364 8.21 -8.72 44.25
CA ARG A 364 9.17 -8.54 43.15
C ARG A 364 9.72 -9.85 42.60
N GLU A 365 9.06 -10.97 42.86
CA GLU A 365 9.41 -12.24 42.24
C GLU A 365 8.89 -12.28 40.80
N SER A 366 9.71 -12.81 39.90
CA SER A 366 9.40 -12.98 38.48
C SER A 366 9.60 -14.45 38.07
N VAL A 367 8.73 -14.93 37.19
CA VAL A 367 8.81 -16.28 36.61
C VAL A 367 8.72 -16.20 35.09
N LEU A 368 9.55 -16.99 34.40
CA LEU A 368 9.52 -17.09 32.94
C LEU A 368 8.36 -18.01 32.51
N MET A 369 7.37 -17.46 31.82
CA MET A 369 6.22 -18.23 31.35
C MET A 369 6.56 -19.02 30.09
N CYS A 370 7.06 -18.33 29.06
CA CYS A 370 7.43 -18.93 27.79
C CYS A 370 8.46 -18.08 27.05
N THR A 371 9.13 -18.71 26.08
CA THR A 371 10.02 -18.05 25.11
C THR A 371 9.71 -18.61 23.72
N LYS A 372 9.58 -17.73 22.72
CA LYS A 372 9.31 -18.09 21.32
C LYS A 372 10.35 -17.49 20.38
N GLU A 373 10.19 -17.67 19.08
CA GLU A 373 11.14 -17.24 18.04
C GLU A 373 11.01 -15.77 17.62
N HIS A 374 9.96 -15.08 18.08
CA HIS A 374 9.60 -13.75 17.59
C HIS A 374 9.38 -12.74 18.74
N PRO A 375 9.87 -11.49 18.59
CA PRO A 375 9.64 -10.44 19.55
C PRO A 375 8.16 -10.19 19.83
N ILE A 376 7.82 -10.00 21.11
CA ILE A 376 6.45 -9.76 21.56
C ILE A 376 6.10 -8.29 21.34
N LEU A 377 5.03 -8.04 20.58
CA LEU A 377 4.54 -6.70 20.25
C LEU A 377 3.40 -6.26 21.16
N GLN A 378 2.44 -7.15 21.45
CA GLN A 378 1.30 -6.83 22.30
C GLN A 378 0.81 -8.04 23.10
N LEU A 379 0.37 -7.77 24.33
CA LEU A 379 -0.22 -8.70 25.27
C LEU A 379 -1.66 -8.31 25.56
N ALA A 380 -2.58 -9.26 25.57
CA ALA A 380 -3.96 -9.05 25.99
C ALA A 380 -4.40 -10.18 26.92
N LEU A 381 -4.77 -9.83 28.15
CA LEU A 381 -5.28 -10.79 29.12
C LEU A 381 -6.76 -11.07 28.85
N HIS A 382 -7.12 -12.35 28.77
CA HIS A 382 -8.48 -12.80 28.54
C HIS A 382 -8.75 -14.07 29.35
N ASP A 383 -9.57 -13.90 30.40
CA ASP A 383 -9.90 -14.90 31.42
C ASP A 383 -8.63 -15.55 31.99
N ASP A 384 -8.51 -16.87 31.95
CA ASP A 384 -7.31 -17.60 32.38
C ASP A 384 -6.29 -17.81 31.23
N GLY A 385 -6.27 -16.92 30.24
CA GLY A 385 -5.31 -16.94 29.15
C GLY A 385 -4.73 -15.57 28.84
N ILE A 386 -3.51 -15.57 28.32
CA ILE A 386 -2.86 -14.38 27.79
C ILE A 386 -2.58 -14.55 26.31
N TRP A 387 -3.17 -13.68 25.49
CA TRP A 387 -2.89 -13.59 24.07
C TRP A 387 -1.61 -12.82 23.84
N VAL A 388 -0.77 -13.34 22.96
CA VAL A 388 0.56 -12.83 22.62
C VAL A 388 0.62 -12.62 21.12
N ALA A 389 0.73 -11.35 20.71
CA ALA A 389 1.01 -10.94 19.35
C ALA A 389 2.51 -10.68 19.19
N THR A 390 3.07 -11.10 18.05
CA THR A 390 4.51 -11.01 17.78
C THR A 390 4.78 -10.40 16.41
N THR A 391 6.05 -10.29 16.03
CA THR A 391 6.42 -9.90 14.65
C THR A 391 6.02 -10.93 13.59
N ASP A 392 5.64 -12.15 13.99
CA ASP A 392 5.02 -13.11 13.10
C ASP A 392 3.51 -12.89 12.96
N SER A 393 2.99 -13.38 11.84
CA SER A 393 1.58 -13.32 11.45
C SER A 393 0.64 -14.18 12.30
N SER A 394 1.17 -15.14 13.05
CA SER A 394 0.38 -15.95 13.99
C SER A 394 0.21 -15.27 15.35
N VAL A 395 -0.89 -15.62 16.03
CA VAL A 395 -1.20 -15.13 17.38
C VAL A 395 -1.41 -16.31 18.30
N HIS A 396 -0.77 -16.30 19.47
CA HIS A 396 -0.79 -17.43 20.38
C HIS A 396 -1.43 -17.07 21.72
N ARG A 397 -2.22 -17.98 22.29
CA ARG A 397 -2.73 -17.89 23.66
C ARG A 397 -1.90 -18.79 24.56
N TRP A 398 -1.53 -18.29 25.72
CA TRP A 398 -0.83 -19.05 26.76
C TRP A 398 -1.67 -19.11 28.01
N ALA A 399 -1.54 -20.17 28.80
CA ALA A 399 -2.24 -20.28 30.06
C ALA A 399 -1.79 -19.20 31.06
N ALA A 400 -2.75 -18.47 31.61
CA ALA A 400 -2.55 -17.42 32.60
C ALA A 400 -3.44 -17.74 33.79
N GLU A 401 -2.91 -18.17 34.93
CA GLU A 401 -3.74 -18.51 36.11
C GLU A 401 -4.15 -17.23 36.83
N VAL A 402 -5.02 -16.40 36.24
CA VAL A 402 -5.31 -15.02 36.69
C VAL A 402 -5.95 -15.01 38.07
N CYS A 403 -6.82 -15.97 38.37
CA CYS A 403 -7.45 -16.11 39.69
C CYS A 403 -6.49 -16.58 40.78
N ASN A 404 -5.42 -17.30 40.43
CA ASN A 404 -4.39 -17.73 41.39
C ASN A 404 -2.99 -17.76 40.76
N PRO A 405 -2.37 -16.59 40.56
CA PRO A 405 -1.06 -16.49 39.88
C PRO A 405 0.04 -17.27 40.59
N GLN A 406 -0.09 -17.49 41.91
CA GLN A 406 0.86 -18.23 42.74
C GLN A 406 1.09 -19.67 42.25
N LYS A 407 0.11 -20.29 41.59
CA LYS A 407 0.32 -21.61 40.95
C LYS A 407 1.40 -21.58 39.87
N VAL A 408 1.55 -20.47 39.15
CA VAL A 408 2.59 -20.32 38.11
C VAL A 408 3.96 -20.25 38.78
N PHE A 409 4.08 -19.51 39.88
CA PHE A 409 5.31 -19.43 40.69
C PHE A 409 5.68 -20.76 41.36
N GLN A 410 4.69 -21.61 41.68
CA GLN A 410 4.95 -22.96 42.19
C GLN A 410 5.42 -23.94 41.09
N ARG A 411 5.00 -23.72 39.83
CA ARG A 411 5.38 -24.55 38.68
C ARG A 411 6.74 -24.18 38.11
N GLY A 412 7.13 -22.91 38.16
CA GLY A 412 8.39 -22.39 37.59
C GLY A 412 9.40 -21.98 38.66
N GLY A 413 10.68 -21.89 38.27
CA GLY A 413 11.69 -21.26 39.12
C GLY A 413 11.48 -19.74 39.13
N SER A 414 11.08 -19.18 40.27
CA SER A 414 11.01 -17.72 40.45
C SER A 414 12.37 -17.13 40.79
N PHE A 415 12.57 -15.86 40.44
CA PHE A 415 13.75 -15.09 40.83
C PHE A 415 13.34 -13.67 41.23
N LEU A 416 14.12 -13.04 42.11
CA LEU A 416 13.85 -11.68 42.52
C LEU A 416 14.27 -10.68 41.44
N ALA A 417 13.34 -9.89 40.93
CA ALA A 417 13.62 -8.80 40.01
C ALA A 417 14.45 -7.72 40.71
N GLY A 418 15.68 -7.51 40.22
CA GLY A 418 16.62 -6.54 40.79
C GLY A 418 16.23 -5.08 40.51
N ASN A 419 16.76 -4.16 41.34
CA ASN A 419 16.66 -2.71 41.14
C ASN A 419 17.71 -2.16 40.13
N LEU A 420 18.69 -2.98 39.74
CA LEU A 420 19.78 -2.63 38.81
C LEU A 420 19.52 -3.27 37.45
N SER A 421 19.89 -2.62 36.35
CA SER A 421 19.66 -3.14 34.99
C SER A 421 20.21 -4.57 34.82
N PHE A 422 19.55 -5.36 33.96
CA PHE A 422 19.86 -6.77 33.74
C PHE A 422 21.35 -7.03 33.41
N SER A 423 22.00 -6.10 32.69
CA SER A 423 23.43 -6.14 32.38
C SER A 423 24.35 -6.05 33.61
N ARG A 424 23.91 -5.37 34.68
CA ARG A 424 24.63 -5.31 35.97
C ARG A 424 24.26 -6.47 36.90
N ALA A 425 23.05 -7.04 36.75
CA ALA A 425 22.57 -8.15 37.57
C ALA A 425 23.17 -9.52 37.18
N ARG A 426 23.53 -9.76 35.90
CA ARG A 426 24.20 -11.00 35.45
C ARG A 426 25.57 -11.26 36.10
N VAL A 427 26.21 -10.25 36.67
CA VAL A 427 27.46 -10.44 37.43
C VAL A 427 27.19 -11.00 38.83
N SER A 428 25.95 -10.96 39.31
CA SER A 428 25.59 -11.24 40.70
C SER A 428 24.62 -12.41 40.92
N LEU A 429 23.96 -12.94 39.87
CA LEU A 429 23.12 -14.14 39.99
C LEU A 429 23.88 -15.38 39.52
N GLU A 430 24.02 -16.35 40.41
CA GLU A 430 24.53 -17.68 40.15
C GLU A 430 23.77 -18.36 38.99
N GLY A 431 24.39 -18.40 37.81
CA GLY A 431 24.50 -19.58 36.95
C GLY A 431 23.27 -20.26 36.30
N SER A 432 22.02 -20.06 36.72
CA SER A 432 20.87 -20.78 36.15
C SER A 432 19.99 -19.88 35.28
N THR A 433 19.94 -20.15 33.98
CA THR A 433 18.95 -19.55 33.07
C THR A 433 17.54 -19.98 33.50
N PRO A 434 16.58 -19.05 33.63
CA PRO A 434 15.20 -19.40 34.00
C PRO A 434 14.60 -20.35 32.96
N VAL A 435 13.90 -21.37 33.43
CA VAL A 435 13.26 -22.38 32.57
C VAL A 435 11.79 -21.99 32.34
N PRO A 436 11.31 -22.00 31.09
CA PRO A 436 9.91 -21.73 30.78
C PRO A 436 8.94 -22.67 31.50
N VAL A 437 7.89 -22.11 32.10
CA VAL A 437 6.77 -22.89 32.68
C VAL A 437 6.00 -23.64 31.58
N TYR A 438 5.80 -23.00 30.43
CA TYR A 438 5.04 -23.55 29.30
C TYR A 438 5.93 -23.69 28.07
N LYS A 439 5.83 -24.84 27.39
CA LYS A 439 6.54 -25.12 26.14
C LYS A 439 5.72 -24.82 24.90
N GLU A 440 4.40 -25.02 24.99
CA GLU A 440 3.46 -24.85 23.89
C GLU A 440 2.30 -23.94 24.29
N PRO A 441 1.75 -23.17 23.33
CA PRO A 441 0.57 -22.35 23.58
C PRO A 441 -0.68 -23.23 23.76
N SER A 442 -1.67 -22.74 24.50
CA SER A 442 -2.96 -23.41 24.67
C SER A 442 -3.84 -23.31 23.43
N LEU A 443 -3.71 -22.23 22.66
CA LEU A 443 -4.43 -22.01 21.40
C LEU A 443 -3.55 -21.20 20.45
N SER A 444 -3.68 -21.44 19.14
CA SER A 444 -2.94 -20.71 18.12
C SER A 444 -3.83 -20.33 16.94
N ILE A 445 -3.81 -19.05 16.60
CA ILE A 445 -4.39 -18.51 15.37
C ILE A 445 -3.29 -18.50 14.30
N PRO A 446 -3.40 -19.29 13.22
CA PRO A 446 -2.36 -19.37 12.20
C PRO A 446 -2.37 -18.11 11.32
N GLY A 447 -1.18 -17.62 11.01
CA GLY A 447 -0.97 -16.64 9.96
C GLY A 447 -0.56 -17.28 8.63
N THR A 448 -0.24 -16.45 7.66
CA THR A 448 0.26 -16.83 6.33
C THR A 448 1.64 -16.23 6.11
N PRO A 449 2.56 -16.94 5.42
CA PRO A 449 3.87 -16.39 5.11
C PRO A 449 3.77 -15.11 4.27
N GLY A 450 4.29 -14.01 4.80
CA GLY A 450 4.34 -12.72 4.10
C GLY A 450 5.47 -12.66 3.08
N ILE A 451 5.25 -11.96 1.97
CA ILE A 451 6.28 -11.70 0.96
C ILE A 451 7.34 -10.74 1.52
N VAL A 452 8.62 -11.15 1.48
CA VAL A 452 9.74 -10.37 2.01
C VAL A 452 10.73 -9.91 0.95
N GLN A 453 10.75 -10.54 -0.22
CA GLN A 453 11.65 -10.21 -1.32
C GLN A 453 10.90 -10.29 -2.65
N HIS A 454 11.23 -9.40 -3.58
CA HIS A 454 10.63 -9.35 -4.92
C HIS A 454 11.64 -8.90 -5.98
N GLU A 455 11.37 -9.25 -7.25
CA GLU A 455 12.12 -8.79 -8.42
C GLU A 455 11.17 -8.64 -9.61
N ILE A 456 11.19 -7.49 -10.28
CA ILE A 456 10.48 -7.28 -11.54
C ILE A 456 11.32 -7.83 -12.69
N LEU A 457 10.79 -8.80 -13.45
CA LEU A 457 11.50 -9.39 -14.58
C LEU A 457 11.56 -8.44 -15.79
N ASN A 458 12.49 -8.69 -16.72
CA ASN A 458 12.78 -7.83 -17.87
C ASN A 458 11.61 -7.67 -18.86
N ASN A 459 10.73 -8.67 -18.94
CA ASN A 459 9.50 -8.58 -19.71
C ASN A 459 8.50 -7.56 -19.14
N ARG A 460 8.78 -6.96 -17.97
CA ARG A 460 7.94 -5.96 -17.29
C ARG A 460 6.48 -6.42 -17.23
N ARG A 461 6.27 -7.71 -16.95
CA ARG A 461 4.96 -8.33 -16.88
C ARG A 461 4.91 -9.31 -15.73
N HIS A 462 6.03 -9.97 -15.48
CA HIS A 462 6.18 -10.93 -14.41
C HIS A 462 6.98 -10.38 -13.22
N VAL A 463 6.62 -10.82 -12.02
CA VAL A 463 7.34 -10.52 -10.77
C VAL A 463 7.65 -11.81 -10.04
N LEU A 464 8.91 -12.00 -9.68
CA LEU A 464 9.35 -13.10 -8.83
C LEU A 464 9.30 -12.64 -7.37
N THR A 465 8.80 -13.48 -6.47
CA THR A 465 8.66 -13.17 -5.04
C THR A 465 9.18 -14.30 -4.18
N LYS A 466 9.62 -13.99 -2.95
CA LYS A 466 9.97 -14.96 -1.90
C LYS A 466 9.31 -14.55 -0.59
N ASP A 467 8.69 -15.50 0.10
CA ASP A 467 8.02 -15.28 1.39
C ASP A 467 8.91 -15.63 2.61
N THR A 468 8.38 -15.39 3.82
CA THR A 468 9.06 -15.71 5.09
C THR A 468 9.33 -17.20 5.28
N ALA A 469 8.57 -18.08 4.62
CA ALA A 469 8.79 -19.52 4.62
C ALA A 469 9.82 -19.95 3.55
N GLY A 470 10.37 -19.01 2.79
CA GLY A 470 11.36 -19.28 1.74
C GLY A 470 10.78 -19.72 0.40
N THR A 471 9.45 -19.77 0.26
CA THR A 471 8.78 -20.20 -0.97
C THR A 471 8.88 -19.13 -2.05
N VAL A 472 9.29 -19.51 -3.25
CA VAL A 472 9.47 -18.62 -4.40
C VAL A 472 8.31 -18.78 -5.39
N LYS A 473 7.66 -17.67 -5.76
CA LYS A 473 6.50 -17.64 -6.67
C LYS A 473 6.66 -16.64 -7.80
N LEU A 474 6.17 -16.99 -8.99
CA LEU A 474 6.12 -16.14 -10.18
C LEU A 474 4.71 -15.61 -10.41
N TRP A 475 4.59 -14.29 -10.48
CA TRP A 475 3.33 -13.56 -10.61
C TRP A 475 3.15 -12.99 -12.01
N GLU A 476 1.91 -13.01 -12.50
CA GLU A 476 1.42 -12.29 -13.66
C GLU A 476 0.75 -10.99 -13.23
N ILE A 477 1.40 -9.85 -13.47
CA ILE A 477 0.92 -8.56 -12.97
C ILE A 477 -0.31 -8.07 -13.73
N THR A 478 -0.46 -8.39 -15.01
CA THR A 478 -1.58 -7.89 -15.83
C THR A 478 -2.94 -8.48 -15.45
N ARG A 479 -2.96 -9.65 -14.79
CA ARG A 479 -4.18 -10.33 -14.32
C ARG A 479 -4.22 -10.61 -12.81
N GLY A 480 -3.10 -10.35 -12.12
CA GLY A 480 -3.01 -10.43 -10.66
C GLY A 480 -2.96 -11.85 -10.08
N THR A 481 -2.39 -12.83 -10.79
CA THR A 481 -2.37 -14.24 -10.34
C THR A 481 -0.96 -14.81 -10.26
N VAL A 482 -0.77 -15.83 -9.42
CA VAL A 482 0.45 -16.65 -9.43
C VAL A 482 0.38 -17.61 -10.62
N ILE A 483 1.40 -17.57 -11.48
CA ILE A 483 1.56 -18.48 -12.62
C ILE A 483 2.20 -19.78 -12.16
N HIS A 484 3.20 -19.67 -11.28
CA HIS A 484 3.97 -20.83 -10.85
C HIS A 484 4.47 -20.66 -9.42
N ASN A 485 4.36 -21.73 -8.64
CA ASN A 485 4.94 -21.83 -7.30
C ASN A 485 6.12 -22.80 -7.37
N TYR A 486 7.34 -22.28 -7.21
CA TYR A 486 8.57 -23.08 -7.26
C TYR A 486 8.91 -23.76 -5.93
N GLY A 487 8.18 -23.47 -4.85
CA GLY A 487 8.53 -23.97 -3.52
C GLY A 487 9.79 -23.28 -2.96
N GLU A 488 10.45 -23.94 -2.01
CA GLU A 488 11.67 -23.47 -1.38
C GLU A 488 12.88 -23.67 -2.31
N VAL A 489 13.17 -22.66 -3.13
CA VAL A 489 14.30 -22.65 -4.07
C VAL A 489 15.13 -21.38 -3.93
N SER A 490 16.36 -21.39 -4.47
CA SER A 490 17.20 -20.19 -4.52
C SER A 490 16.55 -19.11 -5.39
N PHE A 491 16.29 -17.95 -4.80
CA PHE A 491 15.67 -16.81 -5.46
C PHE A 491 16.55 -16.26 -6.58
N GLU A 492 17.84 -16.10 -6.32
CA GLU A 492 18.82 -15.56 -7.26
C GLU A 492 19.01 -16.48 -8.46
N LYS A 493 19.12 -17.80 -8.23
CA LYS A 493 19.21 -18.78 -9.32
C LYS A 493 17.96 -18.76 -10.19
N LYS A 494 16.77 -18.71 -9.57
CA LYS A 494 15.50 -18.68 -10.31
C LYS A 494 15.35 -17.39 -11.12
N LYS A 495 15.79 -16.26 -10.57
CA LYS A 495 15.87 -14.96 -11.28
C LYS A 495 16.74 -15.06 -12.52
N GLU A 496 17.91 -15.69 -12.44
CA GLU A 496 18.80 -15.90 -13.59
C GLU A 496 18.19 -16.85 -14.63
N GLU A 497 17.57 -17.94 -14.19
CA GLU A 497 16.90 -18.91 -15.08
C GLU A 497 15.72 -18.30 -15.85
N LEU A 498 15.00 -17.33 -15.26
CA LEU A 498 13.87 -16.63 -15.87
C LEU A 498 14.27 -15.38 -16.64
N PHE A 499 15.57 -15.12 -16.80
CA PHE A 499 16.05 -13.97 -17.55
C PHE A 499 15.68 -14.11 -19.04
N GLU A 500 14.92 -13.13 -19.52
CA GLU A 500 14.62 -12.96 -20.95
C GLU A 500 15.38 -11.73 -21.47
N MET A 501 16.02 -11.88 -22.63
CA MET A 501 16.71 -10.77 -23.31
C MET A 501 15.70 -9.89 -24.06
N VAL A 502 14.86 -9.20 -23.30
CA VAL A 502 13.81 -8.28 -23.79
C VAL A 502 13.92 -6.95 -23.04
N SER A 503 13.67 -5.84 -23.72
CA SER A 503 13.63 -4.51 -23.12
C SER A 503 12.27 -3.85 -23.30
N ILE A 504 11.42 -3.93 -22.28
CA ILE A 504 10.16 -3.20 -22.21
C ILE A 504 10.31 -2.01 -21.24
N PRO A 505 9.76 -0.81 -21.56
CA PRO A 505 9.76 0.33 -20.65
C PRO A 505 9.13 0.03 -19.28
N ALA A 506 9.66 0.64 -18.24
CA ALA A 506 9.09 0.54 -16.90
C ALA A 506 7.70 1.20 -16.86
N TRP A 507 6.68 0.43 -16.48
CA TRP A 507 5.30 0.94 -16.39
C TRP A 507 4.62 0.72 -15.02
N PHE A 508 5.25 -0.05 -14.14
CA PHE A 508 4.85 -0.17 -12.76
C PHE A 508 6.07 -0.26 -11.84
N THR A 509 5.84 -0.02 -10.57
CA THR A 509 6.75 -0.38 -9.48
C THR A 509 6.01 -1.30 -8.51
N VAL A 510 6.74 -2.02 -7.67
CA VAL A 510 6.14 -2.91 -6.67
C VAL A 510 6.69 -2.64 -5.29
N ASP A 511 5.89 -2.93 -4.27
CA ASP A 511 6.31 -2.98 -2.86
C ASP A 511 5.75 -4.24 -2.19
N THR A 512 6.46 -4.70 -1.16
CA THR A 512 6.06 -5.88 -0.36
C THR A 512 6.03 -5.57 1.13
N ARG A 513 5.88 -4.29 1.49
CA ARG A 513 6.03 -3.81 2.87
C ARG A 513 4.95 -4.35 3.82
N LEU A 514 3.77 -4.64 3.27
CA LEU A 514 2.62 -5.16 4.02
C LEU A 514 2.56 -6.69 4.03
N GLY A 515 3.60 -7.39 3.53
CA GLY A 515 3.58 -8.85 3.39
C GLY A 515 2.80 -9.35 2.15
N SER A 516 2.17 -8.45 1.41
CA SER A 516 1.49 -8.72 0.13
C SER A 516 2.18 -7.98 -1.02
N LEU A 517 1.91 -8.39 -2.27
CA LEU A 517 2.48 -7.75 -3.44
C LEU A 517 1.63 -6.55 -3.87
N ALA A 518 2.09 -5.34 -3.58
CA ALA A 518 1.43 -4.11 -4.00
C ALA A 518 2.07 -3.58 -5.29
N VAL A 519 1.24 -3.29 -6.30
CA VAL A 519 1.66 -2.80 -7.60
C VAL A 519 1.22 -1.36 -7.78
N HIS A 520 2.17 -0.46 -8.04
CA HIS A 520 1.94 0.97 -8.19
C HIS A 520 1.97 1.42 -9.65
N LEU A 521 0.97 2.20 -10.03
CA LEU A 521 0.86 2.85 -11.33
C LEU A 521 0.92 4.38 -11.16
N ASP A 522 1.96 4.97 -11.76
CA ASP A 522 2.20 6.41 -11.78
C ASP A 522 2.12 6.93 -13.22
N THR A 523 1.30 7.95 -13.47
CA THR A 523 1.19 8.63 -14.76
C THR A 523 2.29 9.71 -14.91
N PRO A 524 2.79 9.96 -16.14
CA PRO A 524 2.47 9.28 -17.40
C PRO A 524 3.25 7.97 -17.66
N GLN A 525 4.20 7.61 -16.79
CA GLN A 525 5.13 6.49 -17.02
C GLN A 525 4.43 5.13 -17.17
N CYS A 526 3.29 4.92 -16.49
CA CYS A 526 2.53 3.67 -16.61
C CYS A 526 2.04 3.39 -18.03
N PHE A 527 1.85 4.41 -18.87
CA PHE A 527 1.42 4.21 -20.25
C PHE A 527 2.57 4.01 -21.24
N SER A 528 3.82 3.86 -20.76
CA SER A 528 5.00 3.74 -21.62
C SER A 528 5.20 2.37 -22.27
N ALA A 529 4.65 1.30 -21.67
CA ALA A 529 4.83 -0.07 -22.15
C ALA A 529 3.76 -0.47 -23.17
N GLU A 530 4.23 -0.95 -24.32
CA GLU A 530 3.41 -1.57 -25.35
C GLU A 530 3.94 -2.98 -25.65
N MET A 531 3.05 -3.88 -26.02
CA MET A 531 3.36 -5.22 -26.53
C MET A 531 2.48 -5.51 -27.75
N TYR A 532 2.93 -6.41 -28.63
CA TYR A 532 2.08 -6.88 -29.71
C TYR A 532 1.01 -7.84 -29.18
N SER A 533 -0.19 -7.79 -29.75
CA SER A 533 -1.30 -8.70 -29.42
C SER A 533 -0.89 -10.18 -29.53
N ALA A 534 -0.01 -10.52 -30.48
CA ALA A 534 0.54 -11.86 -30.68
C ALA A 534 1.37 -12.33 -29.47
N ASP A 535 2.16 -11.45 -28.86
CA ASP A 535 2.99 -11.77 -27.66
C ASP A 535 2.16 -11.91 -26.39
N LEU A 536 0.93 -11.37 -26.41
CA LEU A 536 -0.04 -11.49 -25.32
C LEU A 536 -1.01 -12.65 -25.55
N HIS A 537 -0.94 -13.33 -26.70
CA HIS A 537 -1.86 -14.38 -27.13
C HIS A 537 -3.34 -13.94 -27.12
N ILE A 538 -3.63 -12.71 -27.57
CA ILE A 538 -5.00 -12.20 -27.65
C ILE A 538 -5.69 -12.77 -28.89
N PRO A 539 -6.81 -13.50 -28.75
CA PRO A 539 -7.49 -14.12 -29.88
C PRO A 539 -8.17 -13.07 -30.77
N GLY A 540 -8.16 -13.29 -32.09
CA GLY A 540 -8.92 -12.50 -33.06
C GLY A 540 -8.34 -11.12 -33.41
N LYS A 541 -7.16 -10.75 -32.89
CA LYS A 541 -6.46 -9.51 -33.23
C LYS A 541 -5.37 -9.75 -34.28
N PRO A 542 -5.10 -8.77 -35.19
CA PRO A 542 -3.95 -8.82 -36.09
C PRO A 542 -2.64 -8.92 -35.30
N GLU A 543 -1.64 -9.65 -35.80
CA GLU A 543 -0.35 -9.86 -35.11
C GLU A 543 0.39 -8.54 -34.80
N ASP A 544 0.18 -7.53 -35.62
CA ASP A 544 0.80 -6.21 -35.52
C ASP A 544 0.04 -5.22 -34.62
N ASP A 545 -1.11 -5.61 -34.07
CA ASP A 545 -1.90 -4.77 -33.18
C ASP A 545 -1.12 -4.48 -31.89
N LYS A 546 -1.10 -3.22 -31.47
CA LYS A 546 -0.32 -2.77 -30.31
C LYS A 546 -1.24 -2.60 -29.12
N VAL A 547 -0.87 -3.25 -28.03
CA VAL A 547 -1.62 -3.22 -26.77
C VAL A 547 -0.81 -2.48 -25.73
N ASN A 548 -1.45 -1.50 -25.08
CA ASN A 548 -0.86 -0.81 -23.95
C ASN A 548 -1.16 -1.57 -22.66
N LEU A 549 -0.11 -2.02 -21.96
CA LEU A 549 -0.25 -2.91 -20.81
C LEU A 549 -1.04 -2.26 -19.66
N ALA A 550 -0.75 -1.00 -19.32
CA ALA A 550 -1.45 -0.31 -18.25
C ALA A 550 -2.93 -0.06 -18.58
N ARG A 551 -3.24 0.36 -19.81
CA ARG A 551 -4.64 0.60 -20.24
C ARG A 551 -5.50 -0.65 -20.05
N GLU A 552 -5.05 -1.78 -20.58
CA GLU A 552 -5.84 -3.01 -20.52
C GLU A 552 -5.86 -3.60 -19.10
N THR A 553 -4.78 -3.45 -18.33
CA THR A 553 -4.76 -3.82 -16.90
C THR A 553 -5.78 -3.00 -16.09
N LEU A 554 -5.88 -1.69 -16.33
CA LEU A 554 -6.85 -0.82 -15.65
C LEU A 554 -8.30 -1.16 -16.03
N LYS A 555 -8.56 -1.47 -17.30
CA LYS A 555 -9.88 -1.95 -17.75
C LYS A 555 -10.27 -3.25 -17.07
N GLY A 556 -9.34 -4.20 -16.98
CA GLY A 556 -9.55 -5.47 -16.28
C GLY A 556 -9.81 -5.29 -14.79
N LEU A 557 -8.97 -4.49 -14.12
CA LEU A 557 -9.06 -4.22 -12.69
C LEU A 557 -10.36 -3.51 -12.30
N LEU A 558 -10.85 -2.59 -13.14
CA LEU A 558 -12.06 -1.79 -12.89
C LEU A 558 -13.29 -2.26 -13.66
N ALA A 559 -13.28 -3.48 -14.21
CA ALA A 559 -14.39 -4.03 -14.98
C ALA A 559 -15.69 -4.09 -14.18
N HIS A 560 -15.61 -4.54 -12.91
CA HIS A 560 -16.77 -4.62 -12.01
C HIS A 560 -17.38 -3.24 -11.73
N TRP A 561 -16.53 -2.28 -11.35
CA TRP A 561 -16.92 -0.89 -11.10
C TRP A 561 -17.58 -0.26 -12.34
N LEU A 562 -16.99 -0.45 -13.53
CA LEU A 562 -17.54 0.09 -14.78
C LEU A 562 -18.91 -0.52 -15.10
N ALA A 563 -19.09 -1.83 -14.88
CA ALA A 563 -20.37 -2.50 -15.08
C ALA A 563 -21.46 -1.97 -14.15
N LYS A 564 -21.15 -1.85 -12.84
CA LYS A 564 -22.09 -1.27 -11.84
C LYS A 564 -22.46 0.17 -12.16
N ARG A 565 -21.49 0.97 -12.59
CA ARG A 565 -21.72 2.36 -12.97
C ARG A 565 -22.61 2.47 -14.21
N LYS A 566 -22.36 1.67 -15.26
CA LYS A 566 -23.23 1.60 -16.46
C LYS A 566 -24.65 1.18 -16.13
N GLN A 567 -24.84 0.22 -15.21
CA GLN A 567 -26.18 -0.18 -14.75
C GLN A 567 -26.93 1.00 -14.10
N ARG A 568 -26.27 1.78 -13.24
CA ARG A 568 -26.90 2.94 -12.59
C ARG A 568 -27.25 4.06 -13.58
N PHE A 569 -26.26 4.54 -14.34
CA PHE A 569 -26.45 5.69 -15.23
C PHE A 569 -27.18 5.33 -16.54
N GLY A 570 -27.10 4.08 -17.00
CA GLY A 570 -27.90 3.57 -18.11
C GLY A 570 -29.39 3.43 -17.77
N SER A 571 -29.70 3.15 -16.49
CA SER A 571 -31.09 3.15 -16.01
C SER A 571 -31.69 4.56 -15.91
N GLN A 572 -30.87 5.58 -15.67
CA GLN A 572 -31.30 6.99 -15.67
C GLN A 572 -31.60 7.53 -17.09
N ALA A 573 -30.92 7.03 -18.13
CA ALA A 573 -31.17 7.42 -19.52
C ALA A 573 -32.49 6.87 -20.10
N LEU A 574 -33.07 5.83 -19.50
CA LEU A 574 -34.35 5.23 -19.92
C LEU A 574 -35.55 5.80 -19.14
N ALA A 575 -35.34 6.56 -18.07
CA ALA A 575 -36.41 7.09 -17.22
C ALA A 575 -36.86 8.52 -17.58
N ASN A 576 -36.05 9.30 -18.29
CA ASN A 576 -36.40 10.66 -18.71
C ASN A 576 -36.46 10.77 -20.24
N GLY A 577 -37.59 10.34 -20.81
CA GLY A 577 -37.97 10.68 -22.17
C GLY A 577 -38.43 12.13 -22.28
N GLU A 578 -37.51 13.09 -22.15
CA GLU A 578 -37.72 14.46 -22.63
C GLU A 578 -36.45 14.93 -23.34
N ALA A 579 -36.59 15.19 -24.64
CA ALA A 579 -35.52 15.71 -25.49
C ALA A 579 -35.10 17.11 -25.02
N PRO A 580 -33.79 17.41 -24.86
CA PRO A 580 -33.36 18.77 -24.62
C PRO A 580 -33.38 19.54 -25.94
N ALA A 581 -34.13 20.64 -25.95
CA ALA A 581 -34.15 21.62 -27.01
C ALA A 581 -32.77 22.27 -27.20
N VAL A 582 -32.43 22.46 -28.48
CA VAL A 582 -31.30 23.22 -29.00
C VAL A 582 -31.23 24.60 -28.35
N LYS A 583 -30.08 24.92 -27.73
CA LYS A 583 -29.61 26.30 -27.56
C LYS A 583 -28.13 26.38 -27.94
N ASP A 584 -27.91 27.12 -29.02
CA ASP A 584 -26.62 27.47 -29.59
C ASP A 584 -25.75 28.37 -28.68
N VAL A 585 -24.48 28.49 -29.09
CA VAL A 585 -23.50 29.60 -28.87
C VAL A 585 -22.38 29.31 -27.82
N PRO A 586 -21.08 29.63 -28.09
CA PRO A 586 -20.27 29.37 -29.28
C PRO A 586 -18.90 28.69 -28.94
N THR A 587 -18.38 27.94 -29.90
CA THR A 587 -17.03 27.36 -29.93
C THR A 587 -15.91 28.41 -29.91
N ARG A 588 -14.94 28.27 -28.97
CA ARG A 588 -13.60 28.86 -29.08
C ARG A 588 -12.64 27.80 -29.61
N ASN A 589 -12.22 27.98 -30.86
CA ASN A 589 -11.24 27.17 -31.57
C ASN A 589 -9.86 27.26 -30.94
N LEU A 590 -9.26 26.12 -30.59
CA LEU A 590 -7.82 25.93 -30.48
C LEU A 590 -7.46 24.67 -31.27
N THR A 591 -6.68 24.90 -32.32
CA THR A 591 -6.22 23.92 -33.31
C THR A 591 -5.29 22.89 -32.69
N ALA A 592 -5.71 21.62 -32.69
CA ALA A 592 -4.83 20.48 -32.46
C ALA A 592 -5.06 19.42 -33.56
N SER A 593 -3.94 18.98 -34.11
CA SER A 593 -3.75 18.17 -35.31
C SER A 593 -4.48 16.82 -35.31
N LYS A 594 -5.12 16.55 -36.44
CA LYS A 594 -5.75 15.30 -36.88
C LYS A 594 -4.79 14.10 -36.73
N ILE A 595 -5.12 13.16 -35.86
CA ILE A 595 -4.65 11.77 -35.94
C ILE A 595 -5.89 10.92 -36.18
N GLU A 596 -5.94 10.30 -37.35
CA GLU A 596 -6.99 9.39 -37.76
C GLU A 596 -6.92 8.11 -36.90
N VAL A 597 -8.00 7.83 -36.16
CA VAL A 597 -8.27 6.53 -35.56
C VAL A 597 -9.54 6.03 -36.23
N ASP A 598 -9.36 5.05 -37.13
CA ASP A 598 -10.44 4.29 -37.74
C ASP A 598 -10.49 2.91 -37.07
N GLY A 599 -11.71 2.42 -36.76
CA GLY A 599 -11.95 1.03 -36.36
C GLY A 599 -12.78 0.80 -35.08
N SER A 600 -14.10 0.64 -35.27
CA SER A 600 -15.06 -0.17 -34.47
C SER A 600 -15.22 0.11 -32.97
N ALA A 601 -16.25 0.87 -32.62
CA ALA A 601 -16.64 1.20 -31.24
C ALA A 601 -17.37 0.06 -30.47
N ASP A 602 -17.71 -1.07 -31.11
CA ASP A 602 -18.55 -2.11 -30.50
C ASP A 602 -17.80 -3.26 -29.82
N ASN A 603 -16.50 -3.43 -30.07
CA ASN A 603 -15.67 -4.48 -29.45
C ASN A 603 -14.86 -4.01 -28.22
N ASP A 604 -14.91 -2.73 -27.86
CA ASP A 604 -13.97 -2.09 -26.92
C ASP A 604 -14.36 -2.27 -25.43
N ALA A 605 -15.44 -3.02 -25.15
CA ALA A 605 -15.94 -3.32 -23.81
C ALA A 605 -15.51 -4.69 -23.25
N ALA A 606 -14.90 -5.56 -24.07
CA ALA A 606 -14.46 -6.88 -23.63
C ALA A 606 -13.06 -6.80 -22.99
N VAL A 607 -12.94 -7.25 -21.73
CA VAL A 607 -11.63 -7.45 -21.09
C VAL A 607 -10.97 -8.66 -21.73
N TYR A 608 -9.74 -8.52 -22.22
CA TYR A 608 -9.03 -9.66 -22.80
C TYR A 608 -8.58 -10.64 -21.71
N PRO A 609 -8.56 -11.96 -21.97
CA PRO A 609 -8.16 -12.97 -20.99
C PRO A 609 -6.81 -12.74 -20.27
N PRO A 610 -5.76 -12.17 -20.91
CA PRO A 610 -4.51 -11.83 -20.22
C PRO A 610 -4.61 -10.71 -19.17
N PHE A 611 -5.76 -10.04 -19.08
CA PHE A 611 -6.04 -8.90 -18.19
C PHE A 611 -7.27 -9.15 -17.30
N GLU A 612 -7.79 -10.37 -17.28
CA GLU A 612 -8.98 -10.73 -16.48
C GLU A 612 -8.57 -11.09 -15.05
N PHE A 613 -8.98 -10.25 -14.09
CA PHE A 613 -8.71 -10.48 -12.67
C PHE A 613 -9.71 -11.48 -12.09
N SER A 614 -9.21 -12.41 -11.28
CA SER A 614 -10.04 -13.41 -10.61
C SER A 614 -10.99 -12.77 -9.61
N ALA A 615 -12.28 -13.15 -9.67
CA ALA A 615 -13.25 -12.79 -8.66
C ALA A 615 -13.12 -13.59 -7.36
N ALA A 616 -12.39 -14.72 -7.37
CA ALA A 616 -12.22 -15.57 -6.19
C ALA A 616 -11.23 -14.98 -5.17
N CYS A 617 -10.19 -14.28 -5.66
CA CYS A 617 -9.20 -13.56 -4.85
C CYS A 617 -9.10 -12.12 -5.38
N PRO A 618 -10.14 -11.30 -5.18
CA PRO A 618 -10.20 -9.98 -5.77
C PRO A 618 -9.11 -9.08 -5.16
N PRO A 619 -8.31 -8.38 -5.98
CA PRO A 619 -7.33 -7.43 -5.47
C PRO A 619 -7.99 -6.24 -4.77
N SER A 620 -7.21 -5.57 -3.94
CA SER A 620 -7.63 -4.33 -3.28
C SER A 620 -7.01 -3.12 -3.95
N ILE A 621 -7.78 -2.08 -4.17
CA ILE A 621 -7.31 -0.81 -4.71
C ILE A 621 -7.02 0.15 -3.57
N ILE A 622 -5.90 0.86 -3.70
CA ILE A 622 -5.49 1.97 -2.85
C ILE A 622 -5.30 3.21 -3.72
N THR A 623 -5.97 4.29 -3.35
CA THR A 623 -5.85 5.61 -3.99
C THR A 623 -6.09 6.71 -2.96
N GLU A 624 -5.77 7.95 -3.32
CA GLU A 624 -5.99 9.15 -2.52
C GLU A 624 -7.10 10.00 -3.13
N GLY A 625 -8.20 10.23 -2.41
CA GLY A 625 -9.23 11.17 -2.83
C GLY A 625 -8.78 12.63 -2.65
N SER A 626 -9.29 13.55 -3.48
CA SER A 626 -8.84 14.96 -3.52
C SER A 626 -9.17 15.72 -2.24
N GLN A 627 -10.16 15.24 -1.50
CA GLN A 627 -10.63 15.80 -0.23
C GLN A 627 -10.72 14.74 0.88
N SER A 628 -10.72 13.46 0.53
CA SER A 628 -10.97 12.35 1.45
C SER A 628 -9.71 11.61 1.92
N GLY A 629 -8.52 11.91 1.37
CA GLY A 629 -7.24 11.28 1.73
C GLY A 629 -7.08 9.84 1.21
N PRO A 630 -6.03 9.09 1.61
CA PRO A 630 -5.85 7.70 1.21
C PRO A 630 -6.93 6.78 1.76
N TRP A 631 -7.34 5.81 0.96
CA TRP A 631 -8.28 4.74 1.31
C TRP A 631 -7.94 3.44 0.59
N ARG A 632 -8.41 2.32 1.14
CA ARG A 632 -8.29 0.95 0.59
C ARG A 632 -9.68 0.30 0.49
N LYS A 633 -10.00 -0.35 -0.63
CA LYS A 633 -11.21 -1.18 -0.82
C LYS A 633 -10.93 -2.34 -1.78
N LYS A 634 -11.63 -3.47 -1.64
CA LYS A 634 -11.60 -4.53 -2.65
C LYS A 634 -12.27 -4.09 -3.93
N ILE A 635 -11.85 -4.62 -5.07
CA ILE A 635 -12.50 -4.33 -6.36
C ILE A 635 -13.98 -4.74 -6.40
N THR A 636 -14.37 -5.72 -5.58
CA THR A 636 -15.75 -6.19 -5.43
C THR A 636 -16.63 -5.23 -4.65
N ASP A 637 -16.03 -4.38 -3.82
CA ASP A 637 -16.74 -3.45 -2.94
C ASP A 637 -16.94 -2.09 -3.62
N LEU A 638 -16.37 -1.90 -4.81
CA LEU A 638 -16.57 -0.72 -5.64
C LEU A 638 -17.94 -0.79 -6.31
N ASP A 639 -18.87 0.00 -5.80
CA ASP A 639 -20.29 -0.05 -6.17
C ASP A 639 -20.66 0.90 -7.32
N GLY A 640 -19.68 1.64 -7.83
CA GLY A 640 -19.83 2.60 -8.92
C GLY A 640 -20.20 4.02 -8.46
N THR A 641 -20.28 4.28 -7.15
CA THR A 641 -20.52 5.62 -6.59
C THR A 641 -19.26 6.45 -6.44
N GLU A 642 -18.09 5.83 -6.52
CA GLU A 642 -16.81 6.53 -6.45
C GLU A 642 -16.69 7.53 -7.61
N ASP A 643 -16.68 8.81 -7.26
CA ASP A 643 -16.63 9.92 -8.19
C ASP A 643 -15.20 10.23 -8.64
N GLU A 644 -15.05 11.18 -9.57
CA GLU A 644 -13.74 11.77 -9.95
C GLU A 644 -12.94 12.35 -8.77
N LYS A 645 -13.62 12.56 -7.63
CA LYS A 645 -12.97 13.03 -6.41
C LYS A 645 -12.21 11.93 -5.69
N ASP A 646 -12.62 10.66 -5.83
CA ASP A 646 -12.04 9.52 -5.12
C ASP A 646 -11.01 8.77 -5.97
N MET A 647 -11.21 8.72 -7.29
CA MET A 647 -10.28 8.11 -8.24
C MET A 647 -9.37 9.14 -8.93
N PRO A 648 -8.14 8.78 -9.34
CA PRO A 648 -7.32 9.68 -10.15
C PRO A 648 -7.97 9.92 -11.51
N TRP A 649 -8.03 11.19 -11.94
CA TRP A 649 -8.64 11.57 -13.23
C TRP A 649 -8.10 10.76 -14.42
N TRP A 650 -6.78 10.54 -14.49
CA TRP A 650 -6.14 9.79 -15.56
C TRP A 650 -6.60 8.32 -15.63
N VAL A 651 -7.02 7.72 -14.51
CA VAL A 651 -7.59 6.37 -14.47
C VAL A 651 -8.99 6.38 -15.07
N VAL A 652 -9.81 7.34 -14.63
CA VAL A 652 -11.19 7.52 -15.11
C VAL A 652 -11.19 7.79 -16.62
N ASP A 653 -10.37 8.72 -17.09
CA ASP A 653 -10.26 9.08 -18.51
C ASP A 653 -9.75 7.90 -19.37
N CYS A 654 -8.81 7.11 -18.84
CA CYS A 654 -8.31 5.89 -19.49
C CYS A 654 -9.39 4.82 -19.62
N VAL A 655 -10.15 4.53 -18.56
CA VAL A 655 -11.12 3.44 -18.53
C VAL A 655 -12.43 3.81 -19.22
N MET A 656 -12.89 5.06 -19.09
CA MET A 656 -14.17 5.51 -19.65
C MET A 656 -14.05 6.05 -21.07
N ASN A 657 -13.04 6.89 -21.32
CA ASN A 657 -12.93 7.62 -22.58
C ASN A 657 -11.89 7.02 -23.52
N ASN A 658 -11.18 5.97 -23.08
CA ASN A 658 -10.07 5.36 -23.81
C ASN A 658 -8.97 6.36 -24.18
N ARG A 659 -8.84 7.45 -23.40
CA ARG A 659 -7.85 8.52 -23.64
C ARG A 659 -6.63 8.29 -22.76
N LEU A 660 -5.46 8.47 -23.36
CA LEU A 660 -4.18 8.29 -22.68
C LEU A 660 -3.42 9.61 -22.66
N PRO A 661 -2.72 9.93 -21.56
CA PRO A 661 -1.82 11.07 -21.49
C PRO A 661 -0.79 11.05 -22.63
N PRO A 662 -0.34 12.21 -23.12
CA PRO A 662 0.69 12.29 -24.14
C PRO A 662 1.97 11.60 -23.66
N ARG A 663 2.51 10.72 -24.50
CA ARG A 663 3.65 9.88 -24.16
C ARG A 663 4.94 10.45 -24.69
N GLU A 664 5.88 10.71 -23.81
CA GLU A 664 7.25 11.08 -24.18
C GLU A 664 8.06 9.83 -24.54
N ASN A 665 9.00 9.95 -25.49
CA ASN A 665 10.03 8.93 -25.78
C ASN A 665 9.54 7.55 -26.28
N THR A 666 8.46 7.51 -27.08
CA THR A 666 7.93 6.28 -27.68
C THR A 666 8.68 5.81 -28.93
N LYS A 667 9.52 6.67 -29.52
CA LYS A 667 10.30 6.38 -30.73
C LYS A 667 11.78 6.19 -30.43
N CYS A 668 12.40 5.25 -31.13
CA CYS A 668 13.85 5.08 -31.21
C CYS A 668 14.32 5.67 -32.54
N SER A 669 15.37 6.48 -32.48
CA SER A 669 16.03 6.94 -33.70
C SER A 669 17.24 6.06 -33.99
N PHE A 670 17.48 5.79 -35.27
CA PHE A 670 18.56 4.93 -35.72
C PHE A 670 19.04 5.27 -37.13
N TYR A 671 20.27 4.89 -37.44
CA TYR A 671 20.86 4.92 -38.77
C TYR A 671 20.85 3.53 -39.38
N LEU A 672 20.70 3.47 -40.71
CA LEU A 672 20.66 2.22 -41.46
C LEU A 672 21.64 2.30 -42.63
N HIS A 673 22.75 1.55 -42.54
CA HIS A 673 23.86 1.61 -43.49
C HIS A 673 24.18 0.23 -44.08
N PRO A 674 24.69 0.15 -45.31
CA PRO A 674 25.24 -1.12 -45.80
C PRO A 674 26.47 -1.52 -44.96
N CYS A 675 26.75 -2.82 -44.83
CA CYS A 675 28.00 -3.30 -44.24
C CYS A 675 29.22 -2.82 -45.05
N GLU A 676 30.32 -2.46 -44.37
CA GLU A 676 31.59 -2.09 -45.02
C GLU A 676 32.07 -3.21 -45.96
N GLY A 677 32.38 -2.86 -47.21
CA GLY A 677 32.81 -3.79 -48.26
C GLY A 677 31.68 -4.49 -49.05
N SER A 678 30.41 -4.18 -48.77
CA SER A 678 29.26 -4.70 -49.53
C SER A 678 29.01 -3.89 -50.82
N PRO A 679 28.73 -4.51 -51.98
CA PRO A 679 28.41 -3.80 -53.24
C PRO A 679 27.02 -3.15 -53.24
N VAL A 680 26.40 -3.00 -52.07
CA VAL A 680 25.00 -2.61 -51.89
C VAL A 680 24.90 -1.09 -51.70
N GLN A 681 23.97 -0.47 -52.45
CA GLN A 681 23.75 0.97 -52.47
C GLN A 681 23.19 1.48 -51.13
N ILE A 682 23.51 2.74 -50.77
CA ILE A 682 22.99 3.38 -49.56
C ILE A 682 21.49 3.69 -49.75
N LEU A 683 20.64 2.89 -49.11
CA LEU A 683 19.17 3.02 -49.21
C LEU A 683 18.60 4.27 -48.53
N THR A 684 19.27 4.81 -47.50
CA THR A 684 18.77 5.96 -46.74
C THR A 684 19.87 6.97 -46.47
N GLN A 685 19.64 8.23 -46.84
CA GLN A 685 20.59 9.33 -46.67
C GLN A 685 20.50 10.04 -45.31
N GLY A 686 19.58 9.62 -44.42
CA GLY A 686 19.30 10.32 -43.17
C GLY A 686 18.87 9.42 -42.01
N LYS A 687 18.73 10.05 -40.83
CA LYS A 687 18.31 9.42 -39.57
C LYS A 687 16.86 8.95 -39.67
N LEU A 688 16.61 7.68 -39.36
CA LEU A 688 15.27 7.09 -39.29
C LEU A 688 14.73 7.17 -37.85
N SER A 689 13.40 7.18 -37.72
CA SER A 689 12.73 7.14 -36.42
C SER A 689 11.53 6.20 -36.47
N ALA A 690 11.48 5.24 -35.56
CA ALA A 690 10.41 4.26 -35.48
C ALA A 690 10.02 3.95 -34.03
N PRO A 691 8.85 3.35 -33.78
CA PRO A 691 8.46 2.94 -32.43
C PRO A 691 9.51 2.03 -31.79
N ARG A 692 9.75 2.18 -30.49
CA ARG A 692 10.72 1.36 -29.74
C ARG A 692 10.44 -0.15 -29.80
N ILE A 693 9.17 -0.52 -29.92
CA ILE A 693 8.69 -1.90 -30.06
C ILE A 693 8.92 -2.49 -31.46
N LEU A 694 9.25 -1.68 -32.48
CA LEU A 694 9.42 -2.17 -33.85
C LEU A 694 10.43 -3.34 -33.89
N ARG A 695 10.00 -4.48 -34.45
CA ARG A 695 10.84 -5.67 -34.60
C ARG A 695 11.81 -5.54 -35.78
N ILE A 696 12.95 -6.22 -35.68
CA ILE A 696 13.96 -6.26 -36.74
C ILE A 696 13.40 -6.85 -38.04
N HIS A 697 12.46 -7.78 -38.01
CA HIS A 697 11.82 -8.30 -39.23
C HIS A 697 11.16 -7.18 -40.07
N LYS A 698 10.63 -6.11 -39.43
CA LYS A 698 10.06 -4.96 -40.15
C LYS A 698 11.14 -4.09 -40.77
N VAL A 699 12.30 -3.99 -40.13
CA VAL A 699 13.48 -3.33 -40.70
C VAL A 699 13.98 -4.14 -41.90
N VAL A 700 14.02 -5.48 -41.82
CA VAL A 700 14.34 -6.36 -42.95
C VAL A 700 13.38 -6.13 -44.11
N ASN A 701 12.06 -6.15 -43.87
CA ASN A 701 11.06 -5.90 -44.91
C ASN A 701 11.21 -4.51 -45.54
N TYR A 702 11.49 -3.48 -44.74
CA TYR A 702 11.77 -2.14 -45.25
C TYR A 702 12.97 -2.10 -46.19
N VAL A 703 14.07 -2.79 -45.84
CA VAL A 703 15.25 -2.91 -46.71
C VAL A 703 14.92 -3.65 -48.00
N ILE A 704 14.17 -4.77 -47.93
CA ILE A 704 13.74 -5.54 -49.11
C ILE A 704 12.91 -4.66 -50.04
N GLU A 705 11.90 -3.97 -49.51
CA GLU A 705 11.02 -3.09 -50.30
C GLU A 705 11.80 -1.99 -51.01
N LYS A 706 12.72 -1.32 -50.30
CA LYS A 706 13.56 -0.26 -50.88
C LYS A 706 14.53 -0.79 -51.93
N MET A 707 15.14 -1.95 -51.72
CA MET A 707 16.02 -2.58 -52.71
C MET A 707 15.28 -3.04 -53.98
N VAL A 708 14.03 -3.48 -53.84
CA VAL A 708 13.21 -3.92 -54.99
C VAL A 708 12.71 -2.73 -55.81
N LEU A 709 12.39 -1.61 -55.15
CA LEU A 709 11.94 -0.38 -55.80
C LEU A 709 13.09 0.37 -56.53
N ASP A 710 14.34 0.24 -56.07
CA ASP A 710 15.50 0.90 -56.69
C ASP A 710 16.08 0.16 -57.92
N LYS A 711 15.47 -0.94 -58.39
CA LYS A 711 15.83 -1.52 -59.71
C LYS A 711 15.11 -0.74 -60.82
N PRO A 712 15.82 -0.02 -61.71
CA PRO A 712 15.18 0.68 -62.81
C PRO A 712 14.49 -0.31 -63.76
N LEU A 713 13.26 0.01 -64.15
CA LEU A 713 12.51 -0.63 -65.23
C LEU A 713 13.18 -0.27 -66.57
N ASP A 714 14.29 -0.90 -66.90
CA ASP A 714 14.86 -0.82 -68.25
C ASP A 714 15.03 -2.22 -68.82
N SER A 715 14.03 -2.66 -69.58
CA SER A 715 14.17 -3.53 -70.77
C SER A 715 12.80 -3.99 -71.26
N LEU A 716 12.14 -3.21 -72.13
CA LEU A 716 11.35 -3.75 -73.26
C LEU A 716 10.95 -2.62 -74.24
N ASN A 717 11.79 -2.51 -75.27
CA ASN A 717 11.54 -2.14 -76.66
C ASN A 717 10.81 -0.84 -77.02
N SER A 718 11.62 0.03 -77.65
CA SER A 718 11.24 0.96 -78.72
C SER A 718 10.67 0.23 -79.93
N ASP A 719 9.52 0.68 -80.44
CA ASP A 719 9.32 1.04 -81.85
C ASP A 719 7.88 1.54 -82.09
N GLY A 720 7.75 2.55 -82.96
CA GLY A 720 6.55 2.72 -83.79
C GLY A 720 5.56 3.84 -83.43
N ALA A 721 5.84 5.01 -84.02
CA ALA A 721 5.03 6.21 -84.22
C ALA A 721 3.48 6.14 -84.39
N ALA A 722 2.89 7.26 -83.95
CA ALA A 722 1.80 8.06 -84.57
C ALA A 722 0.32 7.66 -84.43
N GLY A 723 -0.50 8.65 -84.02
CA GLY A 723 -1.93 8.69 -84.34
C GLY A 723 -2.81 9.43 -83.32
N MET A 724 -3.18 10.66 -83.63
CA MET A 724 -4.13 11.48 -82.88
C MET A 724 -5.60 11.04 -83.07
N SER A 725 -6.44 11.46 -82.11
CA SER A 725 -7.83 11.97 -82.24
C SER A 725 -8.98 11.17 -81.60
N GLY A 726 -9.75 11.89 -80.76
CA GLY A 726 -11.21 11.96 -80.78
C GLY A 726 -12.00 10.86 -80.06
N GLY A 727 -12.87 11.26 -79.11
CA GLY A 727 -13.98 10.40 -78.69
C GLY A 727 -14.51 10.69 -77.29
N GLN A 728 -15.76 11.13 -77.22
CA GLN A 728 -16.43 11.72 -76.08
C GLN A 728 -17.51 10.76 -75.50
N VAL A 729 -17.80 10.92 -74.21
CA VAL A 729 -19.06 10.62 -73.47
C VAL A 729 -19.38 9.19 -72.97
N THR A 730 -19.85 9.19 -71.70
CA THR A 730 -20.91 8.39 -71.03
C THR A 730 -20.54 7.17 -70.16
N HIS A 731 -20.61 7.41 -68.85
CA HIS A 731 -21.15 6.51 -67.80
C HIS A 731 -22.62 6.11 -68.11
N PRO A 732 -23.21 5.00 -67.58
CA PRO A 732 -23.12 4.65 -66.15
C PRO A 732 -23.18 3.17 -65.71
N ALA A 733 -22.85 3.00 -64.42
CA ALA A 733 -23.44 2.15 -63.39
C ALA A 733 -23.62 0.62 -63.58
N ASN A 734 -22.77 -0.10 -62.84
CA ASN A 734 -23.06 -1.13 -61.83
C ASN A 734 -23.81 -2.42 -62.20
N GLY A 735 -23.13 -3.55 -61.95
CA GLY A 735 -23.80 -4.77 -61.52
C GLY A 735 -23.03 -6.08 -61.78
N GLY A 736 -22.35 -6.58 -60.75
CA GLY A 736 -22.31 -8.02 -60.46
C GLY A 736 -21.16 -8.87 -61.01
N ASP A 737 -20.51 -9.57 -60.08
CA ASP A 737 -19.89 -10.90 -60.22
C ASP A 737 -18.46 -11.00 -60.78
N GLY A 738 -17.52 -10.58 -59.92
CA GLY A 738 -16.11 -10.95 -60.02
C GLY A 738 -15.87 -12.42 -59.68
N ILE A 739 -15.81 -13.26 -60.69
CA ILE A 739 -15.08 -14.54 -60.65
C ILE A 739 -13.58 -14.18 -60.70
N PHE A 740 -12.93 -14.06 -59.55
CA PHE A 740 -11.47 -14.03 -59.50
C PHE A 740 -10.93 -15.43 -59.74
N ARG A 741 -10.64 -15.70 -61.01
CA ARG A 741 -9.77 -16.78 -61.45
C ARG A 741 -8.43 -16.70 -60.71
N THR A 742 -8.04 -17.85 -60.18
CA THR A 742 -6.66 -18.29 -59.96
C THR A 742 -5.73 -17.77 -61.05
N GLY A 743 -4.88 -16.81 -60.69
CA GLY A 743 -3.78 -16.31 -61.50
C GLY A 743 -2.58 -16.13 -60.60
N LEU A 744 -1.75 -17.18 -60.50
CA LEU A 744 -0.40 -17.09 -59.95
C LEU A 744 0.34 -15.92 -60.62
N LYS A 745 0.77 -14.91 -59.84
CA LYS A 745 1.74 -13.91 -60.31
C LYS A 745 3.17 -14.45 -60.12
N PRO A 746 4.01 -14.45 -61.18
CA PRO A 746 5.35 -15.04 -61.19
C PRO A 746 6.44 -14.14 -60.55
N TRP A 747 6.26 -13.73 -59.29
CA TRP A 747 7.23 -12.88 -58.55
C TRP A 747 7.67 -13.42 -57.18
N GLN A 748 7.60 -14.74 -56.98
CA GLN A 748 8.14 -15.40 -55.79
C GLN A 748 9.62 -15.86 -55.94
N LYS A 749 10.25 -15.67 -57.10
CA LYS A 749 11.67 -16.03 -57.27
C LYS A 749 12.57 -14.83 -56.97
N LEU A 750 13.31 -14.96 -55.86
CA LEU A 750 14.36 -14.07 -55.31
C LEU A 750 13.85 -12.89 -54.46
N LYS A 751 13.17 -13.17 -53.33
CA LYS A 751 13.32 -12.26 -52.18
C LYS A 751 14.79 -12.35 -51.73
N PRO A 752 15.59 -11.28 -51.78
CA PRO A 752 16.94 -11.32 -51.24
C PRO A 752 16.86 -11.65 -49.76
N SER A 753 17.68 -12.60 -49.30
CA SER A 753 17.80 -12.86 -47.87
C SER A 753 18.68 -11.76 -47.27
N ILE A 754 18.13 -11.00 -46.33
CA ILE A 754 18.79 -9.83 -45.74
C ILE A 754 19.02 -10.09 -44.26
N GLU A 755 20.24 -9.81 -43.83
CA GLU A 755 20.59 -9.77 -42.41
C GLU A 755 20.76 -8.33 -41.95
N ILE A 756 20.26 -8.03 -40.76
CA ILE A 756 20.54 -6.79 -40.04
C ILE A 756 21.54 -7.10 -38.92
N LEU A 757 22.55 -6.25 -38.81
CA LEU A 757 23.62 -6.34 -37.84
C LEU A 757 23.66 -5.07 -36.98
N CYS A 758 24.13 -5.21 -35.75
CA CYS A 758 24.48 -4.09 -34.87
C CYS A 758 25.78 -4.45 -34.17
N SER A 759 26.78 -3.55 -34.19
CA SER A 759 28.11 -3.81 -33.62
C SER A 759 28.73 -5.14 -34.09
N ASN A 760 28.60 -5.47 -35.39
CA ASN A 760 29.04 -6.72 -36.03
C ASN A 760 28.35 -8.02 -35.55
N GLN A 761 27.27 -7.93 -34.78
CA GLN A 761 26.45 -9.07 -34.40
C GLN A 761 25.17 -9.14 -35.24
N VAL A 762 24.83 -10.32 -35.78
CA VAL A 762 23.57 -10.57 -36.49
C VAL A 762 22.40 -10.52 -35.52
N LEU A 763 21.37 -9.74 -35.85
CA LEU A 763 20.19 -9.56 -35.01
C LEU A 763 19.11 -10.59 -35.32
N SER A 764 18.46 -11.12 -34.27
CA SER A 764 17.27 -11.94 -34.48
C SER A 764 16.10 -11.09 -35.01
N PRO A 765 15.31 -11.59 -35.98
CA PRO A 765 14.15 -10.88 -36.52
C PRO A 765 13.09 -10.48 -35.48
N ASP A 766 13.01 -11.22 -34.37
CA ASP A 766 12.02 -10.99 -33.30
C ASP A 766 12.43 -9.91 -32.30
N MET A 767 13.71 -9.52 -32.28
CA MET A 767 14.18 -8.46 -31.38
C MET A 767 13.54 -7.12 -31.72
N SER A 768 13.17 -6.35 -30.70
CA SER A 768 12.73 -4.97 -30.87
C SER A 768 13.91 -3.99 -30.91
N LEU A 769 13.73 -2.82 -31.53
CA LEU A 769 14.73 -1.75 -31.49
C LEU A 769 15.15 -1.37 -30.06
N ALA A 770 14.22 -1.40 -29.11
CA ALA A 770 14.52 -1.20 -27.69
C ALA A 770 15.48 -2.25 -27.12
N THR A 771 15.24 -3.52 -27.45
CA THR A 771 16.06 -4.66 -27.00
C THR A 771 17.47 -4.58 -27.58
N VAL A 772 17.58 -4.29 -28.88
CA VAL A 772 18.87 -4.09 -29.54
C VAL A 772 19.63 -2.92 -28.91
N ARG A 773 18.95 -1.80 -28.64
CA ARG A 773 19.58 -0.63 -27.99
C ARG A 773 20.08 -0.95 -26.58
N ALA A 774 19.29 -1.68 -25.79
CA ALA A 774 19.60 -2.00 -24.39
C ALA A 774 20.72 -3.04 -24.23
N TYR A 775 20.71 -4.11 -25.05
CA TYR A 775 21.59 -5.26 -24.83
C TYR A 775 22.74 -5.39 -25.83
N ILE A 776 22.64 -4.80 -27.03
CA ILE A 776 23.64 -4.98 -28.09
C ILE A 776 24.40 -3.67 -28.35
N TRP A 777 23.68 -2.55 -28.52
CA TRP A 777 24.31 -1.26 -28.82
C TRP A 777 25.08 -0.69 -27.62
N LYS A 778 24.45 -0.63 -26.43
CA LYS A 778 25.02 -0.16 -25.15
C LYS A 778 25.74 1.21 -25.18
N LYS A 779 25.56 2.01 -26.23
CA LYS A 779 26.14 3.36 -26.38
C LYS A 779 25.07 4.45 -26.21
N PRO A 780 25.45 5.65 -25.73
CA PRO A 780 24.50 6.76 -25.55
C PRO A 780 24.01 7.34 -26.89
N GLU A 781 24.80 7.18 -27.95
CA GLU A 781 24.53 7.65 -29.31
C GLU A 781 23.28 7.01 -29.94
N ASP A 782 22.82 7.56 -31.06
CA ASP A 782 21.76 6.94 -31.86
C ASP A 782 22.17 5.53 -32.30
N LEU A 783 21.18 4.62 -32.38
CA LEU A 783 21.43 3.24 -32.76
C LEU A 783 21.93 3.18 -34.22
N VAL A 784 22.98 2.42 -34.49
CA VAL A 784 23.44 2.18 -35.87
C VAL A 784 23.19 0.72 -36.23
N LEU A 785 22.42 0.51 -37.30
CA LEU A 785 22.12 -0.80 -37.86
C LEU A 785 22.80 -0.93 -39.23
N ASN A 786 23.44 -2.06 -39.47
CA ASN A 786 24.05 -2.39 -40.75
C ASN A 786 23.25 -3.48 -41.45
N TYR A 787 23.10 -3.43 -42.78
CA TYR A 787 22.44 -4.49 -43.55
C TYR A 787 23.36 -5.10 -44.60
N ARG A 788 23.19 -6.39 -44.86
CA ARG A 788 23.85 -7.12 -45.94
C ARG A 788 22.91 -8.10 -46.62
N VAL A 789 23.15 -8.35 -47.90
CA VAL A 789 22.43 -9.35 -48.69
C VAL A 789 23.21 -10.66 -48.66
N LEU A 790 22.55 -11.74 -48.27
CA LEU A 790 23.09 -13.08 -48.39
C LEU A 790 22.88 -13.58 -49.82
N THR A 791 23.97 -13.85 -50.53
CA THR A 791 23.90 -14.62 -51.77
C THR A 791 23.65 -16.08 -51.39
N SER A 792 22.58 -16.69 -51.90
CA SER A 792 22.39 -18.13 -51.72
C SER A 792 23.57 -18.84 -52.36
N LYS A 793 24.45 -19.45 -51.56
CA LYS A 793 25.34 -20.48 -52.08
C LYS A 793 24.42 -21.61 -52.54
N GLY A 794 24.38 -21.83 -53.86
CA GLY A 794 23.65 -22.92 -54.49
C GLY A 794 24.22 -24.27 -54.12
#